data_AF-A0A0D9VER9-F1
#
_entry.id   AF-A0A0D9VER9-F1
#
_cell.length_a   1.000
_cell.length_b   1.000
_cell.length_c   1.000
_cell.angle_alpha   90.00
_cell.angle_beta   90.00
_cell.angle_gamma   90.00
#
_symmetry.space_group_name_H-M   'P 1'
#
loop_
_entity.id
_entity.type
_entity.pdbx_description
1 polymer ?
#
loop_
_entity_poly.entity_id
_entity_poly.type
_entity_poly.pdbx_seq_one_letter_code
_entity_poly.pdbx_strand_id
1 'polypeptide(L)'
;MDLAAAAAVAVPRVAPPTRRRAAPRRSTLLSSRAAAGTSTAAAPVYAPTPRDRPLRTPHSGYHYDGTARPFFEGWYFKVSIPECRQNFCFMYSVENPLFRDGMTDLDRLVHGPRFTGVGAQILGADDKYICQFSDKSNNFWGSFCCLQLVFLFLFIWNFSSASKYVDLQINKLHFDRSKYVPNVQTARWEYSTRPVYGWGDVTSKQKSTAGWLAAFPFFEPHWQICMAGGLSTGWIEWDGERFEFENAPSYSEKNWGGGFPRKWYWIQCNVFSGASGEISLTAAGGLRKIGLGDTYESPSLIGVHYDGKFFEFVPWTGSVSWDISPWGHWKMFGENKNHLVEIEATTTEPGTALRAPTIEAGLVPACKDTCYGDLKLQMWEKGDGGGKGKLILEATSNMAALEVGGGPWFNGWKGTTISNEVVNNFVGTPVDIESFFPIPFLKPPGSSMYAYELLKYRKEMNAHSRNAGYVHWFIWSELACGNIPVITLSSGSSVIKKINEASTDRNKDFVDPAMRSPMLVDGGEAVVPTVAEAVAVARERGIYVVWVVREHDPSGADVEIFRRRFYSGGKGPTVKGLKGAELADGLVIKEGEYKLVKTRFSAFFATPLDSVLKTSGIKNLVIVGVQTPNCIRQTVFDAVALDYDKVTVIIDATAAARPEIHLCE
;
A
#
# COMPACT_ATOMS: atom_id res chain seq x y z
N MET A 1 55.58 33.43 27.52
CA MET A 1 54.86 33.29 26.19
C MET A 1 53.45 32.72 26.41
N ASP A 2 52.71 33.68 27.04
CA ASP A 2 51.43 34.39 26.91
C ASP A 2 50.30 33.54 27.51
N LEU A 3 49.86 33.87 28.78
CA LEU A 3 48.84 34.69 29.46
C LEU A 3 47.44 34.10 29.24
N ALA A 4 46.72 33.63 30.33
CA ALA A 4 45.74 34.29 31.23
C ALA A 4 44.34 33.69 31.01
N ALA A 5 43.71 33.07 32.10
CA ALA A 5 42.66 33.31 33.12
C ALA A 5 41.36 33.76 32.47
N ALA A 6 40.30 32.89 32.57
CA ALA A 6 38.96 33.49 32.83
C ALA A 6 38.06 32.44 33.50
N ALA A 7 37.80 32.56 34.86
CA ALA A 7 36.71 32.95 35.80
C ALA A 7 35.44 32.15 35.52
N ALA A 8 35.23 31.03 36.20
CA ALA A 8 34.13 30.21 36.76
C ALA A 8 33.10 31.07 37.50
N VAL A 9 32.02 31.44 36.74
CA VAL A 9 30.75 31.96 37.27
C VAL A 9 29.75 30.81 37.39
N ALA A 10 29.52 30.22 38.61
CA ALA A 10 28.52 29.66 39.56
C ALA A 10 27.08 29.94 39.08
N VAL A 11 26.45 28.96 38.41
CA VAL A 11 25.04 28.70 38.09
C VAL A 11 24.30 28.30 39.39
N PRO A 12 23.29 29.07 39.92
CA PRO A 12 22.51 28.82 41.14
C PRO A 12 21.58 27.58 40.97
N ARG A 13 21.79 26.54 41.81
CA ARG A 13 21.03 25.40 42.38
C ARG A 13 19.58 25.79 42.68
N VAL A 14 18.68 25.58 41.69
CA VAL A 14 17.20 25.63 41.81
C VAL A 14 16.72 24.40 42.58
N ALA A 15 16.45 24.50 43.89
CA ALA A 15 15.62 23.85 44.92
C ALA A 15 14.44 23.07 44.31
N PRO A 16 14.25 21.77 44.67
CA PRO A 16 13.15 20.91 44.20
C PRO A 16 11.78 21.47 44.60
N PRO A 17 10.76 21.45 43.67
CA PRO A 17 9.43 21.96 44.07
C PRO A 17 8.77 21.05 45.11
N THR A 18 8.49 21.54 46.35
CA THR A 18 7.48 21.52 47.43
C THR A 18 6.16 20.92 46.94
N ARG A 19 5.95 19.60 47.22
CA ARG A 19 4.71 18.83 47.46
C ARG A 19 3.55 19.72 47.89
N ARG A 20 2.81 20.19 46.83
CA ARG A 20 1.49 20.77 47.18
C ARG A 20 0.38 19.95 46.54
N ARG A 21 -0.46 19.31 47.44
CA ARG A 21 -1.82 19.28 48.03
C ARG A 21 -2.86 18.89 46.98
N ALA A 22 -3.07 17.56 46.88
CA ALA A 22 -4.25 16.77 46.46
C ALA A 22 -5.55 17.56 46.66
N ALA A 23 -6.07 18.10 45.59
CA ALA A 23 -7.49 18.52 45.48
C ALA A 23 -8.38 17.32 45.10
N PRO A 24 -9.67 17.28 45.67
CA PRO A 24 -10.65 16.40 46.32
C PRO A 24 -11.26 15.40 45.33
N ARG A 25 -11.01 14.08 45.54
CA ARG A 25 -11.71 12.81 45.30
C ARG A 25 -13.17 13.04 44.88
N ARG A 26 -13.42 13.20 43.57
CA ARG A 26 -14.69 13.00 42.84
C ARG A 26 -15.12 11.52 42.90
N SER A 27 -16.09 11.18 43.86
CA SER A 27 -17.41 10.54 44.03
C SER A 27 -17.40 9.12 43.42
N THR A 28 -16.89 8.13 44.17
CA THR A 28 -17.25 6.70 44.29
C THR A 28 -18.60 6.41 43.62
N LEU A 29 -18.59 6.33 42.29
CA LEU A 29 -19.69 5.62 41.61
C LEU A 29 -19.76 4.17 42.06
N LEU A 30 -20.44 3.86 43.21
CA LEU A 30 -21.31 2.72 43.58
C LEU A 30 -21.33 1.66 42.48
N SER A 31 -20.33 0.78 42.49
CA SER A 31 -20.29 -0.64 42.06
C SER A 31 -21.62 -1.35 42.35
N SER A 32 -22.64 -1.03 41.52
CA SER A 32 -23.76 -2.01 41.47
C SER A 32 -23.40 -3.17 40.54
N ARG A 33 -22.75 -4.26 41.08
CA ARG A 33 -22.81 -5.68 40.66
C ARG A 33 -24.13 -6.00 39.95
N ALA A 34 -24.22 -5.51 38.67
CA ALA A 34 -25.24 -5.98 37.70
C ALA A 34 -24.84 -7.33 37.11
N ALA A 35 -25.36 -8.48 37.70
CA ALA A 35 -25.91 -9.76 37.17
C ALA A 35 -25.51 -9.98 35.72
N ALA A 36 -24.31 -10.63 35.48
CA ALA A 36 -23.84 -11.52 34.40
C ALA A 36 -24.94 -11.78 33.37
N GLY A 37 -25.36 -10.72 32.65
CA GLY A 37 -26.08 -10.90 31.37
C GLY A 37 -25.10 -10.88 30.20
N THR A 38 -24.56 -12.04 29.74
CA THR A 38 -23.94 -12.38 28.44
C THR A 38 -24.35 -11.38 27.35
N SER A 39 -23.86 -10.06 27.45
CA SER A 39 -23.90 -9.11 26.31
C SER A 39 -22.99 -9.61 25.18
N THR A 40 -23.49 -10.50 24.33
CA THR A 40 -22.86 -10.90 23.04
C THR A 40 -22.21 -9.69 22.35
N ALA A 41 -21.01 -9.21 22.83
CA ALA A 41 -20.02 -8.35 22.15
C ALA A 41 -20.08 -8.54 20.62
N ALA A 42 -20.86 -7.72 19.87
CA ALA A 42 -20.91 -7.66 18.39
C ALA A 42 -19.56 -8.05 17.77
N ALA A 43 -19.31 -9.27 17.45
CA ALA A 43 -18.16 -9.81 16.70
C ALA A 43 -17.90 -8.98 15.42
N PRO A 44 -16.74 -8.42 15.28
CA PRO A 44 -16.40 -7.63 14.09
C PRO A 44 -16.72 -8.40 12.80
N VAL A 45 -17.69 -7.92 11.99
CA VAL A 45 -18.00 -8.53 10.68
C VAL A 45 -17.06 -7.93 9.63
N TYR A 46 -15.91 -8.66 9.35
CA TYR A 46 -15.00 -8.21 8.28
C TYR A 46 -15.45 -8.82 6.93
N ALA A 47 -15.76 -7.92 5.97
CA ALA A 47 -15.86 -8.40 4.57
C ALA A 47 -14.66 -7.88 3.76
N PRO A 48 -13.75 -8.80 3.27
CA PRO A 48 -12.60 -8.37 2.47
C PRO A 48 -13.02 -7.49 1.29
N THR A 49 -12.26 -6.38 1.23
CA THR A 49 -12.52 -5.50 0.06
C THR A 49 -12.10 -6.20 -1.24
N PRO A 50 -13.04 -6.38 -2.25
CA PRO A 50 -12.73 -7.03 -3.53
C PRO A 50 -11.55 -6.33 -4.24
N ARG A 51 -10.60 -7.01 -4.82
CA ARG A 51 -9.30 -6.59 -5.41
C ARG A 51 -9.52 -5.65 -6.59
N ASP A 52 -10.82 -5.44 -7.14
CA ASP A 52 -11.01 -4.62 -8.36
C ASP A 52 -12.05 -3.53 -8.09
N ARG A 53 -11.97 -2.98 -6.95
CA ARG A 53 -13.00 -1.94 -6.72
C ARG A 53 -12.55 -0.61 -7.38
N PRO A 54 -13.36 -0.11 -8.25
CA PRO A 54 -13.09 1.18 -8.90
C PRO A 54 -12.82 2.30 -7.87
N LEU A 55 -13.15 2.06 -6.53
CA LEU A 55 -13.03 3.15 -5.52
C LEU A 55 -11.94 2.80 -4.53
N ARG A 56 -10.98 1.92 -4.92
CA ARG A 56 -9.88 1.58 -4.00
C ARG A 56 -8.94 2.78 -3.84
N THR A 57 -8.47 2.81 -2.58
CA THR A 57 -7.53 3.91 -2.29
C THR A 57 -6.15 3.65 -2.92
N PRO A 58 -5.76 4.53 -3.69
CA PRO A 58 -4.42 4.35 -4.29
C PRO A 58 -3.33 4.22 -3.21
N HIS A 59 -2.28 3.39 -3.62
CA HIS A 59 -1.05 3.24 -2.82
C HIS A 59 -1.36 2.60 -1.46
N SER A 60 -2.37 1.78 -1.46
CA SER A 60 -2.74 1.14 -0.17
C SER A 60 -1.89 -0.12 0.06
N GLY A 61 -1.09 -0.58 -0.96
CA GLY A 61 -0.22 -1.75 -0.77
C GLY A 61 1.17 -1.35 -0.29
N TYR A 62 1.93 -2.38 -0.02
CA TYR A 62 3.34 -2.28 0.38
C TYR A 62 4.23 -1.91 -0.80
N HIS A 63 5.30 -0.92 -0.60
CA HIS A 63 5.91 -0.26 -1.78
C HIS A 63 7.39 -0.68 -1.90
N TYR A 64 7.82 -1.59 -1.11
CA TYR A 64 9.25 -1.95 -1.24
C TYR A 64 9.53 -2.57 -2.61
N ASP A 65 10.62 -2.11 -3.20
CA ASP A 65 10.84 -2.50 -4.62
C ASP A 65 11.93 -3.57 -4.71
N GLY A 66 12.40 -4.08 -3.57
CA GLY A 66 13.32 -5.24 -3.59
C GLY A 66 14.78 -4.80 -3.75
N THR A 67 15.05 -3.52 -3.68
CA THR A 67 16.44 -3.08 -3.91
C THR A 67 17.07 -2.71 -2.56
N ALA A 68 18.36 -2.33 -2.75
CA ALA A 68 19.12 -2.02 -1.50
C ALA A 68 19.09 -0.51 -1.24
N ARG A 69 18.24 0.25 -1.94
CA ARG A 69 18.16 1.70 -1.66
C ARG A 69 17.56 1.96 -0.27
N PRO A 70 18.05 3.09 0.31
CA PRO A 70 17.42 3.40 1.59
C PRO A 70 15.89 3.46 1.46
N PHE A 71 15.31 2.76 2.44
CA PHE A 71 13.84 2.66 2.30
C PHE A 71 13.21 2.48 3.69
N PHE A 72 12.05 3.14 3.74
CA PHE A 72 11.17 2.86 4.89
C PHE A 72 9.71 2.94 4.44
N GLU A 73 8.97 2.30 5.18
CA GLU A 73 7.52 2.48 5.02
C GLU A 73 6.85 2.38 6.40
N GLY A 74 5.90 3.35 6.59
CA GLY A 74 5.21 3.40 7.89
C GLY A 74 3.69 3.51 7.70
N TRP A 75 3.01 2.90 8.73
CA TRP A 75 1.54 2.91 8.71
C TRP A 75 1.02 3.50 10.03
N TYR A 76 -0.07 4.33 9.81
CA TYR A 76 -0.66 5.01 10.99
C TYR A 76 -2.18 4.80 11.00
N PHE A 77 -2.64 4.25 12.17
CA PHE A 77 -4.09 4.05 12.34
C PHE A 77 -4.54 4.72 13.65
N LYS A 78 -5.70 5.32 13.47
CA LYS A 78 -6.18 6.03 14.67
C LYS A 78 -7.66 5.72 14.90
N VAL A 79 -7.93 5.44 16.21
CA VAL A 79 -9.34 5.26 16.63
C VAL A 79 -9.64 6.27 17.74
N SER A 80 -10.74 6.98 17.50
CA SER A 80 -11.15 7.95 18.53
C SER A 80 -12.45 7.49 19.23
N ILE A 81 -12.35 7.52 20.59
CA ILE A 81 -13.55 7.11 21.38
C ILE A 81 -14.09 8.34 22.13
N PRO A 82 -15.01 9.03 21.51
CA PRO A 82 -15.46 10.35 22.00
C PRO A 82 -16.12 10.24 23.38
N GLU A 83 -16.73 9.06 23.69
CA GLU A 83 -17.48 8.93 24.96
C GLU A 83 -16.54 9.09 26.17
N CYS A 84 -15.29 8.75 25.89
CA CYS A 84 -14.39 8.92 27.06
C CYS A 84 -13.19 9.79 26.69
N ARG A 85 -13.35 10.39 25.63
CA ARG A 85 -12.33 11.34 25.15
C ARG A 85 -10.93 10.69 25.11
N GLN A 86 -10.94 9.48 24.49
CA GLN A 86 -9.63 8.81 24.35
C GLN A 86 -9.39 8.45 22.87
N ASN A 87 -7.94 8.53 22.60
CA ASN A 87 -7.52 8.13 21.24
C ASN A 87 -6.46 7.02 21.32
N PHE A 88 -6.52 6.20 20.29
CA PHE A 88 -5.46 5.19 20.16
C PHE A 88 -4.87 5.27 18.75
N CYS A 89 -3.52 5.54 18.79
CA CYS A 89 -2.82 5.65 17.49
C CYS A 89 -1.82 4.50 17.36
N PHE A 90 -2.13 3.71 16.34
CA PHE A 90 -1.22 2.57 16.03
C PHE A 90 -0.26 2.92 14.90
N MET A 91 1.02 2.68 15.23
CA MET A 91 2.05 3.06 14.23
C MET A 91 2.98 1.86 14.00
N TYR A 92 3.12 1.60 12.66
CA TYR A 92 3.99 0.47 12.27
C TYR A 92 5.00 0.95 11.22
N SER A 93 6.21 0.32 11.38
CA SER A 93 7.19 0.73 10.37
C SER A 93 8.13 -0.42 10.02
N VAL A 94 8.64 -0.33 8.82
CA VAL A 94 9.68 -1.28 8.38
C VAL A 94 10.77 -0.47 7.66
N GLU A 95 12.10 -0.85 8.05
CA GLU A 95 13.23 -0.16 7.38
C GLU A 95 14.13 -1.19 6.67
N ASN A 96 14.35 -0.97 5.43
CA ASN A 96 15.28 -1.73 4.56
C ASN A 96 15.13 -3.24 4.78
N PRO A 97 13.98 -3.76 4.27
CA PRO A 97 13.64 -5.16 4.54
C PRO A 97 14.49 -6.13 3.71
N LEU A 98 15.40 -5.53 2.78
CA LEU A 98 16.30 -6.45 2.05
C LEU A 98 17.27 -7.14 3.02
N PHE A 99 17.63 -6.42 4.02
CA PHE A 99 18.57 -7.01 5.01
C PHE A 99 17.79 -7.49 6.24
N ARG A 100 17.19 -8.66 6.07
CA ARG A 100 16.19 -9.18 7.02
C ARG A 100 16.84 -9.47 8.38
N ASP A 101 18.09 -9.84 8.38
CA ASP A 101 18.76 -10.16 9.67
C ASP A 101 19.77 -9.07 10.02
N GLY A 102 19.51 -7.94 9.51
CA GLY A 102 20.50 -6.84 9.70
C GLY A 102 21.59 -6.86 8.62
N MET A 103 22.43 -5.77 8.71
CA MET A 103 23.46 -5.66 7.65
C MET A 103 24.76 -6.32 8.13
N THR A 104 25.37 -7.23 7.20
CA THR A 104 26.72 -7.77 7.49
C THR A 104 27.79 -6.73 7.13
N ASP A 105 29.06 -7.04 7.53
CA ASP A 105 30.16 -6.13 7.14
C ASP A 105 30.28 -6.01 5.61
N LEU A 106 30.10 -7.11 5.01
CA LEU A 106 30.15 -7.05 3.53
C LEU A 106 29.01 -6.20 2.96
N ASP A 107 27.82 -6.34 3.52
CA ASP A 107 26.68 -5.51 3.07
C ASP A 107 27.00 -4.02 3.23
N ARG A 108 27.62 -3.69 4.35
CA ARG A 108 27.92 -2.27 4.61
C ARG A 108 28.98 -1.76 3.64
N LEU A 109 29.84 -2.64 3.32
CA LEU A 109 30.88 -2.24 2.36
C LEU A 109 30.30 -2.01 0.96
N VAL A 110 29.31 -2.82 0.61
CA VAL A 110 28.79 -2.76 -0.77
C VAL A 110 27.71 -1.68 -0.87
N HIS A 111 26.95 -1.51 0.20
CA HIS A 111 25.74 -0.69 -0.01
C HIS A 111 25.76 0.50 0.95
N GLY A 112 26.89 0.61 1.73
CA GLY A 112 26.89 1.65 2.79
C GLY A 112 26.01 1.27 3.99
N PRO A 113 26.13 2.05 5.13
CA PRO A 113 25.33 1.75 6.33
C PRO A 113 23.84 2.09 6.12
N ARG A 114 23.01 1.07 6.65
CA ARG A 114 21.55 1.28 6.60
C ARG A 114 20.91 0.82 7.92
N PHE A 115 19.79 1.57 8.15
CA PHE A 115 19.03 1.07 9.32
C PHE A 115 18.01 0.02 8.89
N THR A 116 17.97 -1.06 9.69
CA THR A 116 17.03 -2.15 9.34
C THR A 116 16.12 -2.45 10.54
N GLY A 117 14.94 -2.93 10.19
CA GLY A 117 14.15 -3.38 11.36
C GLY A 117 12.67 -3.02 11.18
N VAL A 118 11.90 -3.51 12.16
CA VAL A 118 10.45 -3.23 12.17
C VAL A 118 10.10 -2.63 13.54
N GLY A 119 9.17 -1.71 13.45
CA GLY A 119 8.72 -1.05 14.70
C GLY A 119 7.21 -1.03 14.82
N ALA A 120 6.75 -1.25 16.06
CA ALA A 120 5.32 -1.08 16.38
C ALA A 120 5.19 -0.21 17.63
N GLN A 121 4.42 0.94 17.37
CA GLN A 121 4.20 1.86 18.51
C GLN A 121 2.72 2.23 18.63
N ILE A 122 2.32 2.42 19.97
CA ILE A 122 0.92 2.84 20.17
C ILE A 122 0.94 4.05 21.12
N LEU A 123 0.37 5.09 20.62
CA LEU A 123 -0.02 6.21 21.51
C LEU A 123 -1.50 6.08 21.90
N GLY A 124 -1.65 5.77 23.19
CA GLY A 124 -3.03 5.35 23.55
C GLY A 124 -3.61 6.31 24.59
N ALA A 125 -4.48 5.79 25.40
CA ALA A 125 -5.25 6.60 26.35
C ALA A 125 -4.32 7.38 27.28
N ASP A 126 -4.70 8.74 27.42
CA ASP A 126 -3.96 9.66 28.31
C ASP A 126 -2.54 9.90 27.80
N ASP A 127 -2.40 9.63 26.49
CA ASP A 127 -1.12 9.88 25.78
C ASP A 127 0.01 9.01 26.35
N LYS A 128 -0.38 7.85 26.97
CA LYS A 128 0.67 6.86 27.32
C LYS A 128 1.12 6.10 26.07
N TYR A 129 2.30 5.59 26.22
CA TYR A 129 3.00 5.19 24.98
C TYR A 129 3.64 3.82 25.17
N ILE A 130 3.52 2.96 24.17
CA ILE A 130 4.27 1.67 24.18
C ILE A 130 4.89 1.47 22.80
N CYS A 131 6.17 1.03 22.85
CA CYS A 131 6.88 0.85 21.56
C CYS A 131 7.71 -0.44 21.62
N GLN A 132 7.66 -1.10 20.45
CA GLN A 132 8.50 -2.30 20.27
C GLN A 132 9.24 -2.20 18.94
N PHE A 133 10.49 -2.63 19.15
CA PHE A 133 11.31 -2.50 17.91
C PHE A 133 12.26 -3.70 17.81
N SER A 134 12.46 -4.14 16.57
CA SER A 134 13.45 -5.19 16.29
C SER A 134 14.31 -4.77 15.09
N ASP A 135 15.58 -5.04 15.22
CA ASP A 135 16.48 -4.70 14.09
C ASP A 135 16.39 -5.76 12.98
N LYS A 136 15.60 -6.78 13.28
CA LYS A 136 15.36 -7.81 12.24
C LYS A 136 13.94 -7.67 11.65
N SER A 137 13.90 -7.95 10.37
CA SER A 137 12.56 -7.79 9.75
C SER A 137 12.04 -9.12 9.24
N ASN A 138 12.56 -10.26 9.76
CA ASN A 138 12.19 -11.59 9.25
C ASN A 138 10.75 -11.92 9.56
N ASN A 139 10.19 -11.19 10.41
CA ASN A 139 8.82 -11.60 10.80
C ASN A 139 7.81 -10.54 10.37
N PHE A 140 8.25 -9.81 9.31
CA PHE A 140 7.31 -8.83 8.75
C PHE A 140 6.84 -9.31 7.38
N TRP A 141 5.61 -9.09 7.16
CA TRP A 141 5.01 -9.39 5.83
C TRP A 141 3.99 -8.28 5.48
N GLY A 142 4.05 -7.81 4.26
CA GLY A 142 3.05 -6.82 3.79
C GLY A 142 2.58 -7.16 2.37
N SER A 143 1.27 -6.92 2.10
CA SER A 143 0.72 -7.16 0.74
C SER A 143 1.06 -6.00 -0.18
N PHE A 144 1.40 -6.36 -1.42
CA PHE A 144 1.74 -5.29 -2.39
C PHE A 144 0.46 -4.76 -3.05
N CYS A 145 -0.61 -5.46 -2.83
CA CYS A 145 -1.80 -5.08 -3.64
C CYS A 145 -2.85 -4.40 -2.75
N CYS A 146 -2.68 -4.66 -1.44
CA CYS A 146 -3.69 -4.03 -0.58
C CYS A 146 -3.11 -3.80 0.81
N LEU A 147 -3.86 -2.92 1.60
CA LEU A 147 -3.36 -2.61 2.96
C LEU A 147 -3.56 -3.82 3.88
N GLN A 148 -2.51 -4.72 3.84
CA GLN A 148 -2.44 -5.90 4.73
C GLN A 148 -1.00 -6.06 5.25
N LEU A 149 -1.05 -6.11 6.63
CA LEU A 149 0.32 -6.23 7.19
C LEU A 149 0.30 -7.20 8.36
N VAL A 150 1.48 -7.86 8.39
CA VAL A 150 1.64 -8.75 9.57
C VAL A 150 3.01 -8.46 10.18
N PHE A 151 2.94 -8.10 11.60
CA PHE A 151 4.19 -7.93 12.37
C PHE A 151 4.24 -8.99 13.49
N LEU A 152 5.44 -9.74 13.50
CA LEU A 152 5.54 -10.73 14.60
C LEU A 152 6.84 -10.46 15.37
N PHE A 153 6.73 -10.04 16.82
CA PHE A 153 7.90 -9.63 17.61
C PHE A 153 8.19 -10.67 18.70
N LEU A 154 7.35 -11.92 18.88
CA LEU A 154 7.68 -13.06 19.78
C LEU A 154 6.75 -14.23 19.47
N PHE A 155 7.33 -15.47 19.16
CA PHE A 155 6.74 -16.82 19.00
C PHE A 155 6.40 -17.41 20.36
N ILE A 156 5.14 -17.10 20.99
CA ILE A 156 4.73 -18.05 22.06
C ILE A 156 3.60 -18.93 21.52
N TRP A 157 3.87 -20.29 21.10
CA TRP A 157 2.96 -21.41 20.79
C TRP A 157 1.78 -21.45 21.78
N ASN A 158 0.57 -20.82 21.44
CA ASN A 158 -0.60 -21.53 22.02
C ASN A 158 -1.73 -21.63 20.98
N PHE A 159 -1.77 -22.72 20.16
CA PHE A 159 -2.86 -23.22 19.31
C PHE A 159 -4.21 -23.17 20.06
N SER A 160 -4.83 -21.96 19.93
CA SER A 160 -6.29 -22.20 19.83
C SER A 160 -6.96 -21.00 19.16
N SER A 161 -7.00 -20.90 17.77
CA SER A 161 -8.17 -20.61 16.91
C SER A 161 -7.76 -19.62 15.81
N ALA A 162 -7.51 -20.09 14.58
CA ALA A 162 -7.76 -19.64 13.18
C ALA A 162 -8.31 -18.22 13.15
N SER A 163 -7.65 -17.22 13.81
CA SER A 163 -8.12 -15.87 13.41
C SER A 163 -6.93 -15.04 12.91
N LYS A 164 -6.65 -14.94 11.61
CA LYS A 164 -6.04 -13.86 10.79
C LYS A 164 -6.08 -12.51 11.51
N TYR A 165 -5.66 -12.46 12.86
CA TYR A 165 -5.68 -11.20 13.64
C TYR A 165 -4.32 -11.05 14.32
N VAL A 166 -3.72 -9.74 14.25
CA VAL A 166 -2.54 -9.28 15.01
C VAL A 166 -2.83 -9.35 16.51
N ASP A 167 -2.76 -10.54 17.17
CA ASP A 167 -2.65 -10.68 18.63
C ASP A 167 -1.21 -10.31 19.08
N LEU A 168 -0.96 -8.96 19.21
CA LEU A 168 0.37 -8.72 19.84
C LEU A 168 0.27 -8.90 21.36
N GLN A 169 0.52 -10.16 21.80
CA GLN A 169 0.75 -10.37 23.25
C GLN A 169 2.17 -9.92 23.63
N ILE A 170 2.32 -8.65 24.21
CA ILE A 170 3.65 -8.09 24.56
C ILE A 170 4.08 -8.65 25.92
N ASN A 171 4.57 -9.92 25.93
CA ASN A 171 4.87 -10.52 27.26
C ASN A 171 6.35 -10.81 27.39
N LYS A 172 7.29 -9.81 26.92
CA LYS A 172 8.63 -9.93 27.55
C LYS A 172 9.71 -9.93 26.46
N LEU A 173 10.27 -8.66 26.06
CA LEU A 173 11.64 -8.62 25.50
C LEU A 173 11.97 -7.18 25.11
N HIS A 174 13.05 -6.54 25.70
CA HIS A 174 13.97 -5.41 25.86
C HIS A 174 13.36 -4.10 25.35
N PHE A 175 12.65 -3.49 26.25
CA PHE A 175 12.06 -2.15 26.18
C PHE A 175 13.16 -1.08 26.02
N ASP A 176 13.28 -0.51 24.86
CA ASP A 176 13.92 0.82 25.07
C ASP A 176 12.94 1.78 25.76
N ARG A 177 12.59 1.44 27.02
CA ARG A 177 11.74 2.31 27.86
C ARG A 177 12.13 3.78 27.67
N SER A 178 11.48 4.35 26.69
CA SER A 178 11.80 5.80 26.66
C SER A 178 11.71 6.42 28.07
N LYS A 179 12.74 6.80 28.78
CA LYS A 179 12.78 7.51 30.08
C LYS A 179 12.08 8.86 30.00
N TYR A 180 11.47 9.17 28.82
CA TYR A 180 11.03 10.56 28.64
C TYR A 180 9.50 10.63 28.56
N VAL A 181 8.70 9.34 28.64
CA VAL A 181 7.23 9.42 28.51
C VAL A 181 6.62 8.32 29.38
N PRO A 182 5.40 8.60 29.95
CA PRO A 182 4.71 7.56 30.73
C PRO A 182 4.39 6.32 29.86
N ASN A 183 4.88 5.13 30.30
CA ASN A 183 4.79 3.88 29.52
C ASN A 183 3.74 2.94 30.13
N VAL A 184 3.14 2.19 29.15
CA VAL A 184 2.21 1.14 29.66
C VAL A 184 2.90 -0.22 29.48
N GLN A 185 2.31 -1.20 30.23
CA GLN A 185 2.98 -2.52 30.23
C GLN A 185 2.35 -3.46 29.18
N THR A 186 1.00 -3.32 29.06
CA THR A 186 0.39 -4.28 28.12
C THR A 186 -0.68 -3.57 27.29
N ALA A 187 -0.84 -4.08 26.10
CA ALA A 187 -1.93 -3.60 25.22
C ALA A 187 -2.41 -4.75 24.34
N ARG A 188 -3.82 -4.99 24.34
CA ARG A 188 -4.47 -5.95 23.43
C ARG A 188 -5.68 -5.29 22.74
N TRP A 189 -5.81 -5.77 21.53
CA TRP A 189 -6.94 -5.10 20.87
C TRP A 189 -7.50 -6.01 19.77
N GLU A 190 -8.77 -5.83 19.47
CA GLU A 190 -9.45 -6.46 18.33
C GLU A 190 -10.61 -5.57 17.87
N TYR A 191 -10.41 -5.11 16.55
CA TYR A 191 -11.54 -4.31 16.06
C TYR A 191 -11.53 -4.30 14.53
N SER A 192 -12.63 -3.84 13.96
CA SER A 192 -12.75 -3.69 12.49
C SER A 192 -13.19 -2.26 12.15
N THR A 193 -12.73 -1.93 10.95
CA THR A 193 -13.06 -0.54 10.56
C THR A 193 -13.75 -0.55 9.19
N ARG A 194 -14.81 0.17 9.26
CA ARG A 194 -15.50 0.42 7.98
C ARG A 194 -15.11 1.80 7.44
N PRO A 195 -14.48 1.84 6.20
CA PRO A 195 -14.07 3.14 5.67
C PRO A 195 -15.27 3.98 5.20
N VAL A 196 -15.26 5.25 5.57
CA VAL A 196 -16.34 6.16 5.10
C VAL A 196 -15.77 7.10 4.05
N TYR A 197 -14.61 7.74 4.41
CA TYR A 197 -14.02 8.66 3.44
C TYR A 197 -12.58 8.24 3.12
N GLY A 198 -12.31 8.13 1.78
CA GLY A 198 -10.89 8.14 1.35
C GLY A 198 -10.42 9.57 1.01
N TRP A 199 -9.50 9.71 0.08
CA TRP A 199 -9.13 11.07 -0.36
C TRP A 199 -9.85 11.43 -1.67
N GLY A 200 -11.02 12.04 -1.52
CA GLY A 200 -12.00 12.36 -2.59
C GLY A 200 -13.43 12.26 -2.05
N ASP A 201 -14.40 12.53 -3.03
CA ASP A 201 -15.81 12.41 -2.60
C ASP A 201 -16.18 10.95 -2.31
N VAL A 202 -17.21 10.76 -1.48
CA VAL A 202 -17.59 9.41 -1.01
C VAL A 202 -18.01 8.55 -2.20
N THR A 203 -18.58 9.18 -3.23
CA THR A 203 -19.11 8.35 -4.35
C THR A 203 -18.16 8.38 -5.54
N SER A 204 -17.01 9.05 -5.31
CA SER A 204 -16.13 9.18 -6.48
C SER A 204 -14.86 8.33 -6.26
N LYS A 205 -14.08 8.29 -7.38
CA LYS A 205 -12.79 7.59 -7.29
C LYS A 205 -11.85 8.31 -6.31
N GLN A 206 -11.21 7.48 -5.46
CA GLN A 206 -10.27 8.09 -4.49
C GLN A 206 -8.96 8.44 -5.18
N LYS A 207 -8.35 9.51 -4.60
CA LYS A 207 -7.17 10.09 -5.30
C LYS A 207 -5.93 9.89 -4.44
N SER A 208 -4.76 9.93 -5.21
CA SER A 208 -3.48 10.02 -4.46
C SER A 208 -3.30 11.43 -3.87
N THR A 209 -2.81 11.46 -2.61
CA THR A 209 -2.70 12.75 -1.91
C THR A 209 -1.70 13.68 -2.64
N ALA A 210 -0.77 13.08 -3.33
CA ALA A 210 0.20 13.92 -4.06
C ALA A 210 -0.06 13.86 -5.57
N GLY A 211 -1.27 13.33 -5.92
CA GLY A 211 -1.55 13.18 -7.37
C GLY A 211 -0.52 12.29 -8.08
N TRP A 212 -0.16 12.57 -9.35
CA TRP A 212 0.75 11.69 -10.14
C TRP A 212 2.18 11.81 -9.65
N LEU A 213 2.45 12.92 -8.88
CA LEU A 213 3.83 13.07 -8.38
C LEU A 213 4.22 11.91 -7.46
N ALA A 214 3.20 11.28 -6.90
CA ALA A 214 3.46 10.13 -6.02
C ALA A 214 4.07 8.95 -6.80
N ALA A 215 4.14 9.12 -8.14
CA ALA A 215 4.61 7.99 -8.96
C ALA A 215 6.13 8.09 -9.16
N PHE A 216 6.74 9.21 -8.65
CA PHE A 216 8.18 9.38 -8.96
C PHE A 216 8.97 9.35 -7.63
N PRO A 217 9.97 8.54 -7.54
CA PRO A 217 10.80 8.34 -6.34
C PRO A 217 11.58 9.62 -5.96
N PHE A 218 11.63 10.57 -6.88
CA PHE A 218 12.35 11.83 -6.59
C PHE A 218 11.56 12.71 -5.63
N PHE A 219 10.25 12.42 -5.42
CA PHE A 219 9.47 13.32 -4.54
C PHE A 219 9.21 12.61 -3.21
N GLU A 220 10.23 11.91 -2.70
CA GLU A 220 10.10 11.28 -1.39
C GLU A 220 10.39 12.30 -0.27
N PRO A 221 9.90 11.98 0.88
CA PRO A 221 9.04 10.83 1.18
C PRO A 221 7.60 11.05 0.66
N HIS A 222 7.00 9.85 0.31
CA HIS A 222 5.58 9.92 -0.10
C HIS A 222 4.65 9.77 1.10
N TRP A 223 3.48 10.42 0.91
CA TRP A 223 2.47 10.40 1.99
C TRP A 223 1.07 10.19 1.38
N GLN A 224 0.35 9.14 2.04
CA GLN A 224 -0.96 8.82 1.45
C GLN A 224 -2.00 8.63 2.57
N ILE A 225 -3.09 9.37 2.35
CA ILE A 225 -4.25 9.09 3.24
C ILE A 225 -5.03 7.88 2.72
N CYS A 226 -4.94 6.88 3.53
CA CYS A 226 -5.61 5.64 3.08
C CYS A 226 -7.09 5.66 3.48
N MET A 227 -7.35 6.38 4.57
CA MET A 227 -8.74 6.54 5.05
C MET A 227 -8.82 7.84 5.85
N ALA A 228 -9.59 8.80 5.24
CA ALA A 228 -9.72 10.12 5.91
C ALA A 228 -10.81 10.08 6.98
N GLY A 229 -11.71 9.13 6.90
CA GLY A 229 -12.78 8.92 7.92
C GLY A 229 -13.30 7.48 7.83
N GLY A 230 -13.41 6.87 9.02
CA GLY A 230 -13.96 5.49 9.13
C GLY A 230 -14.63 5.28 10.49
N LEU A 231 -15.33 4.10 10.47
CA LEU A 231 -16.01 3.78 11.74
C LEU A 231 -15.55 2.41 12.22
N SER A 232 -14.99 2.50 13.46
CA SER A 232 -14.46 1.24 14.01
C SER A 232 -15.36 0.69 15.12
N THR A 233 -15.37 -0.73 15.12
CA THR A 233 -16.14 -1.43 16.17
C THR A 233 -15.28 -2.57 16.74
N GLY A 234 -15.17 -2.58 18.01
CA GLY A 234 -14.37 -3.65 18.66
C GLY A 234 -13.92 -3.21 20.05
N TRP A 235 -12.69 -3.69 20.45
CA TRP A 235 -12.26 -3.37 21.82
C TRP A 235 -10.73 -3.21 21.84
N ILE A 236 -10.31 -2.35 22.81
CA ILE A 236 -8.86 -2.20 23.08
C ILE A 236 -8.65 -2.34 24.60
N GLU A 237 -7.74 -3.23 24.94
CA GLU A 237 -7.36 -3.34 26.35
C GLU A 237 -6.00 -2.66 26.57
N TRP A 238 -6.00 -1.75 27.54
CA TRP A 238 -4.85 -0.85 27.76
C TRP A 238 -4.53 -0.80 29.26
N ASP A 239 -3.34 -1.57 29.64
CA ASP A 239 -2.90 -1.69 31.04
C ASP A 239 -4.06 -2.18 31.92
N GLY A 240 -4.69 -3.19 31.44
CA GLY A 240 -5.71 -3.84 32.31
C GLY A 240 -7.08 -3.18 32.16
N GLU A 241 -7.11 -2.02 31.51
CA GLU A 241 -8.43 -1.39 31.29
C GLU A 241 -8.93 -1.65 29.87
N ARG A 242 -10.24 -2.02 29.82
CA ARG A 242 -10.80 -2.37 28.49
C ARG A 242 -11.72 -1.23 28.00
N PHE A 243 -11.45 -0.83 26.73
CA PHE A 243 -12.31 0.17 26.03
C PHE A 243 -13.10 -0.50 24.90
N GLU A 244 -14.39 -0.51 25.06
CA GLU A 244 -15.24 -1.07 23.98
C GLU A 244 -15.97 0.06 23.25
N PHE A 245 -16.04 -0.16 21.97
CA PHE A 245 -16.63 0.98 21.24
C PHE A 245 -17.35 0.45 20.00
N GLU A 246 -18.31 1.19 19.64
CA GLU A 246 -19.10 0.88 18.42
C GLU A 246 -19.16 2.13 17.53
N ASN A 247 -18.74 1.87 16.20
CA ASN A 247 -18.74 2.93 15.17
C ASN A 247 -17.95 4.16 15.64
N ALA A 248 -16.85 3.80 16.31
CA ALA A 248 -15.95 4.91 16.70
C ALA A 248 -15.19 5.48 15.49
N PRO A 249 -15.07 6.87 15.42
CA PRO A 249 -14.35 7.50 14.31
C PRO A 249 -12.89 7.03 14.22
N SER A 250 -12.48 6.90 12.89
CA SER A 250 -11.13 6.35 12.69
C SER A 250 -10.46 7.01 11.49
N TYR A 251 -9.13 6.84 11.51
CA TYR A 251 -8.30 7.45 10.47
C TYR A 251 -7.09 6.56 10.19
N SER A 252 -6.63 6.64 8.78
CA SER A 252 -5.38 5.88 8.53
C SER A 252 -4.60 6.56 7.40
N GLU A 253 -3.24 6.42 7.57
CA GLU A 253 -2.36 6.92 6.50
C GLU A 253 -1.07 6.11 6.47
N LYS A 254 -0.29 6.50 5.42
CA LYS A 254 1.01 5.80 5.33
C LYS A 254 2.04 6.71 4.67
N ASN A 255 3.34 6.34 5.02
CA ASN A 255 4.50 7.04 4.43
C ASN A 255 5.55 6.03 3.95
N TRP A 256 6.16 6.52 2.80
CA TRP A 256 7.25 5.61 2.38
C TRP A 256 8.33 6.41 1.66
N GLY A 257 9.48 5.91 1.61
CA GLY A 257 10.66 6.60 1.02
C GLY A 257 11.92 6.32 1.84
N GLY A 258 12.91 7.28 1.72
CA GLY A 258 14.21 7.11 2.43
C GLY A 258 14.09 7.45 3.92
N GLY A 259 13.10 8.26 4.32
CA GLY A 259 12.86 8.69 5.73
C GLY A 259 11.86 9.85 5.75
N PHE A 260 11.42 10.18 6.96
CA PHE A 260 10.47 11.30 7.11
C PHE A 260 11.18 12.62 6.76
N PRO A 261 10.37 13.65 6.44
CA PRO A 261 10.93 14.95 6.08
C PRO A 261 11.77 15.54 7.25
N ARG A 262 12.59 16.51 6.84
CA ARG A 262 13.46 17.17 7.84
C ARG A 262 12.62 17.89 8.91
N LYS A 263 11.53 18.44 8.36
CA LYS A 263 10.62 19.16 9.29
C LYS A 263 9.17 18.96 8.83
N TRP A 264 8.21 18.73 9.84
CA TRP A 264 6.81 18.56 9.37
C TRP A 264 5.85 18.88 10.52
N TYR A 265 4.63 19.20 10.10
CA TYR A 265 3.51 19.28 11.06
C TYR A 265 2.31 18.51 10.54
N TRP A 266 1.46 18.19 11.52
CA TRP A 266 0.32 17.32 11.14
C TRP A 266 -0.87 17.63 12.07
N ILE A 267 -2.06 17.88 11.37
CA ILE A 267 -3.33 18.00 12.14
C ILE A 267 -4.33 16.99 11.59
N GLN A 268 -4.95 16.22 12.57
CA GLN A 268 -6.02 15.30 12.13
C GLN A 268 -7.14 15.28 13.18
N CYS A 269 -8.47 15.26 12.57
CA CYS A 269 -9.56 15.23 13.56
C CYS A 269 -10.83 14.70 12.87
N ASN A 270 -11.51 13.80 13.64
CA ASN A 270 -12.79 13.27 13.09
C ASN A 270 -13.92 13.45 14.10
N VAL A 271 -13.53 14.12 15.19
CA VAL A 271 -14.59 14.35 16.21
C VAL A 271 -14.81 15.85 16.36
N PHE A 272 -16.08 16.25 15.97
CA PHE A 272 -16.37 17.70 16.02
C PHE A 272 -17.71 17.93 16.72
N SER A 273 -17.75 19.12 17.34
CA SER A 273 -19.05 19.65 17.79
C SER A 273 -19.39 20.97 17.08
N GLY A 274 -20.71 21.32 16.99
CA GLY A 274 -21.03 22.68 16.46
C GLY A 274 -21.51 22.62 15.00
N ALA A 275 -21.47 21.41 14.38
CA ALA A 275 -22.04 21.29 13.02
C ALA A 275 -22.72 19.92 12.86
N SER A 276 -23.86 19.98 12.06
CA SER A 276 -24.58 18.71 11.79
C SER A 276 -23.92 17.96 10.62
N GLY A 277 -23.65 16.65 10.87
CA GLY A 277 -23.05 15.82 9.80
C GLY A 277 -21.65 15.34 10.21
N GLU A 278 -21.17 14.33 9.36
CA GLU A 278 -19.83 13.77 9.63
C GLU A 278 -18.73 14.66 9.04
N ILE A 279 -17.77 14.98 9.94
CA ILE A 279 -16.67 15.87 9.49
C ILE A 279 -15.35 15.12 9.70
N SER A 280 -14.53 15.23 8.63
CA SER A 280 -13.16 14.72 8.77
C SER A 280 -12.17 15.77 8.24
N LEU A 281 -11.16 15.95 9.13
CA LEU A 281 -10.15 16.96 8.75
C LEU A 281 -8.76 16.31 8.78
N THR A 282 -8.04 16.58 7.66
CA THR A 282 -6.61 16.23 7.61
C THR A 282 -5.81 17.40 7.04
N ALA A 283 -4.75 17.74 7.79
CA ALA A 283 -3.88 18.82 7.32
C ALA A 283 -2.43 18.50 7.69
N ALA A 284 -1.57 18.81 6.69
CA ALA A 284 -0.18 18.46 6.96
C ALA A 284 0.74 19.24 6.02
N GLY A 285 1.97 19.39 6.48
CA GLY A 285 3.03 20.03 5.66
C GLY A 285 4.41 19.49 6.06
N GLY A 286 5.31 19.65 5.02
CA GLY A 286 6.65 19.10 5.34
C GLY A 286 7.72 19.80 4.51
N LEU A 287 8.91 19.84 5.15
CA LEU A 287 10.10 20.29 4.41
C LEU A 287 10.90 19.07 3.92
N ARG A 288 10.69 18.92 2.68
CA ARG A 288 11.31 17.68 2.18
C ARG A 288 12.34 18.03 1.10
N LYS A 289 13.25 17.08 0.95
CA LYS A 289 14.30 17.26 -0.07
C LYS A 289 13.83 16.73 -1.43
N ILE A 290 14.11 17.58 -2.53
CA ILE A 290 13.69 17.11 -3.86
C ILE A 290 14.95 17.01 -4.73
N GLY A 291 15.12 15.78 -5.39
CA GLY A 291 16.22 15.65 -6.39
C GLY A 291 17.52 15.24 -5.72
N LEU A 292 18.63 15.16 -6.52
CA LEU A 292 19.95 14.64 -6.10
C LEU A 292 20.79 15.78 -5.51
N GLY A 293 20.17 17.09 -5.44
CA GLY A 293 20.91 18.23 -4.87
C GLY A 293 20.32 18.66 -3.53
N ASP A 294 20.71 19.86 -2.99
CA ASP A 294 20.25 20.36 -1.67
C ASP A 294 19.03 21.28 -1.85
N THR A 295 18.18 20.79 -2.72
CA THR A 295 16.96 21.61 -2.91
C THR A 295 15.83 21.06 -2.03
N TYR A 296 15.13 22.07 -1.38
CA TYR A 296 14.02 21.66 -0.49
C TYR A 296 12.73 22.37 -0.91
N GLU A 297 11.71 21.59 -0.61
CA GLU A 297 10.38 22.21 -0.86
C GLU A 297 9.48 21.95 0.36
N SER A 298 8.44 22.91 0.50
CA SER A 298 7.53 22.79 1.65
C SER A 298 6.08 22.63 1.15
N PRO A 299 5.83 21.36 0.81
CA PRO A 299 4.43 21.15 0.39
C PRO A 299 3.48 21.13 1.60
N SER A 300 2.24 21.63 1.26
CA SER A 300 1.23 21.58 2.35
C SER A 300 -0.16 21.36 1.74
N LEU A 301 -0.99 20.73 2.61
CA LEU A 301 -2.36 20.49 2.08
C LEU A 301 -3.34 20.48 3.25
N ILE A 302 -4.64 20.72 2.79
CA ILE A 302 -5.76 20.61 3.74
C ILE A 302 -6.90 19.86 3.02
N GLY A 303 -7.36 18.83 3.72
CA GLY A 303 -8.55 18.12 3.20
C GLY A 303 -9.68 18.13 4.25
N VAL A 304 -10.88 18.56 3.72
CA VAL A 304 -12.04 18.54 4.64
C VAL A 304 -13.19 17.77 3.98
N HIS A 305 -13.65 16.80 4.75
CA HIS A 305 -14.92 16.15 4.33
C HIS A 305 -16.10 16.62 5.20
N TYR A 306 -17.10 17.06 4.47
CA TYR A 306 -18.30 17.50 5.20
C TYR A 306 -19.55 17.24 4.35
N ASP A 307 -20.41 16.38 4.97
CA ASP A 307 -21.70 16.06 4.33
C ASP A 307 -21.50 15.39 2.98
N GLY A 308 -20.49 14.52 2.92
CA GLY A 308 -20.33 13.68 1.71
C GLY A 308 -19.49 14.40 0.64
N LYS A 309 -19.10 15.64 0.95
CA LYS A 309 -18.31 16.38 -0.06
C LYS A 309 -16.86 16.51 0.42
N PHE A 310 -16.04 16.53 -0.60
CA PHE A 310 -14.60 16.63 -0.29
C PHE A 310 -14.08 18.00 -0.78
N PHE A 311 -13.51 18.69 0.22
CA PHE A 311 -12.91 20.00 -0.11
C PHE A 311 -11.38 19.88 0.02
N GLU A 312 -10.79 20.15 -1.14
CA GLU A 312 -9.32 19.94 -1.15
C GLU A 312 -8.61 21.27 -1.40
N PHE A 313 -7.57 21.44 -0.51
CA PHE A 313 -6.72 22.63 -0.66
C PHE A 313 -5.26 22.18 -0.78
N VAL A 314 -4.78 22.34 -2.02
CA VAL A 314 -3.42 21.86 -2.31
C VAL A 314 -2.76 22.87 -3.26
N PRO A 315 -1.48 22.79 -3.41
CA PRO A 315 -0.73 23.82 -4.16
C PRO A 315 -1.18 23.88 -5.63
N TRP A 316 -1.72 22.89 -6.21
CA TRP A 316 -2.05 22.99 -7.67
C TRP A 316 -3.50 23.42 -7.84
N THR A 317 -4.33 23.41 -6.85
CA THR A 317 -5.72 23.89 -7.04
C THR A 317 -5.93 25.18 -6.26
N GLY A 318 -4.85 25.60 -5.50
CA GLY A 318 -4.97 26.82 -4.67
C GLY A 318 -3.68 27.08 -3.88
N SER A 319 -3.87 27.64 -2.65
CA SER A 319 -2.68 27.92 -1.81
C SER A 319 -2.98 27.56 -0.35
N VAL A 320 -1.90 27.18 0.29
CA VAL A 320 -2.01 26.88 1.72
C VAL A 320 -0.91 27.64 2.47
N SER A 321 -1.37 28.35 3.51
CA SER A 321 -0.36 29.01 4.37
C SER A 321 -0.47 28.50 5.81
N TRP A 322 0.69 28.59 6.43
CA TRP A 322 0.69 28.01 7.78
C TRP A 322 1.58 28.84 8.69
N ASP A 323 1.24 28.79 9.93
CA ASP A 323 2.01 29.41 11.03
C ASP A 323 2.00 28.46 12.24
N ILE A 324 3.17 27.81 12.40
CA ILE A 324 3.22 26.72 13.41
C ILE A 324 4.29 27.08 14.44
N SER A 325 3.87 27.06 15.72
CA SER A 325 4.86 27.27 16.80
C SER A 325 5.66 26.00 17.07
N PRO A 326 6.82 26.21 17.66
CA PRO A 326 7.56 24.99 18.00
C PRO A 326 6.69 23.94 18.68
N TRP A 327 5.76 24.39 19.42
CA TRP A 327 4.79 23.48 20.03
C TRP A 327 3.64 24.30 20.65
N GLY A 328 2.38 23.75 20.54
CA GLY A 328 1.25 24.34 21.32
C GLY A 328 0.28 25.10 20.41
N HIS A 329 0.84 25.49 19.20
CA HIS A 329 -0.12 26.28 18.40
C HIS A 329 0.08 25.99 16.91
N TRP A 330 -1.13 25.75 16.20
CA TRP A 330 -1.16 25.48 14.75
C TRP A 330 -2.19 26.42 14.09
N LYS A 331 -1.67 27.16 13.14
CA LYS A 331 -2.63 27.96 12.35
C LYS A 331 -2.39 27.77 10.84
N MET A 332 -3.58 27.46 10.22
CA MET A 332 -3.45 27.23 8.77
C MET A 332 -4.59 27.93 8.03
N PHE A 333 -4.16 28.35 6.83
CA PHE A 333 -5.19 28.92 5.93
C PHE A 333 -5.03 28.31 4.52
N GLY A 334 -6.24 27.95 3.98
CA GLY A 334 -6.21 27.43 2.59
C GLY A 334 -7.26 28.12 1.72
N GLU A 335 -6.85 28.17 0.42
CA GLU A 335 -7.85 28.72 -0.53
C GLU A 335 -7.76 27.97 -1.86
N ASN A 336 -8.96 27.65 -2.38
CA ASN A 336 -9.04 27.17 -3.77
C ASN A 336 -9.99 28.04 -4.58
N LYS A 337 -10.39 27.57 -5.78
CA LYS A 337 -11.15 28.44 -6.70
C LYS A 337 -12.46 28.92 -6.08
N ASN A 338 -12.99 28.06 -5.20
CA ASN A 338 -14.37 28.41 -4.78
C ASN A 338 -14.46 28.56 -3.26
N HIS A 339 -13.39 28.17 -2.54
CA HIS A 339 -13.64 28.04 -1.09
C HIS A 339 -12.41 28.54 -0.33
N LEU A 340 -12.73 28.96 0.95
CA LEU A 340 -11.65 29.31 1.91
C LEU A 340 -11.82 28.46 3.18
N VAL A 341 -10.55 28.17 3.75
CA VAL A 341 -10.64 27.35 5.00
C VAL A 341 -9.60 27.89 5.98
N GLU A 342 -10.09 27.89 7.26
CA GLU A 342 -9.16 28.30 8.32
C GLU A 342 -9.20 27.28 9.47
N ILE A 343 -7.90 27.02 9.91
CA ILE A 343 -7.77 26.06 11.02
C ILE A 343 -6.90 26.71 12.10
N GLU A 344 -7.42 26.60 13.29
CA GLU A 344 -6.61 27.01 14.46
C GLU A 344 -6.69 25.93 15.55
N ALA A 345 -5.53 25.51 15.91
CA ALA A 345 -5.49 24.45 16.92
C ALA A 345 -4.44 24.78 17.98
N THR A 346 -4.80 24.39 19.30
CA THR A 346 -3.85 24.66 20.40
C THR A 346 -3.86 23.46 21.36
N THR A 347 -2.78 23.40 22.11
CA THR A 347 -2.75 22.38 23.16
C THR A 347 -1.85 22.87 24.31
N THR A 348 -2.30 22.40 25.53
CA THR A 348 -1.42 22.69 26.69
C THR A 348 -0.70 21.42 27.14
N GLU A 349 -1.01 20.36 26.42
CA GLU A 349 -0.31 19.11 26.76
C GLU A 349 1.16 19.16 26.32
N PRO A 350 1.98 18.59 27.15
CA PRO A 350 3.43 18.66 26.87
C PRO A 350 3.80 17.88 25.61
N GLY A 351 2.92 16.98 25.10
CA GLY A 351 3.20 16.19 23.89
C GLY A 351 4.04 14.94 24.25
N THR A 352 3.81 13.91 23.49
CA THR A 352 4.57 12.65 23.66
C THR A 352 5.58 12.47 22.52
N ALA A 353 6.84 12.26 23.01
CA ALA A 353 7.88 12.03 21.98
C ALA A 353 7.73 10.63 21.36
N LEU A 354 7.54 10.64 20.03
CA LEU A 354 7.38 9.37 19.29
C LEU A 354 8.57 9.16 18.35
N ARG A 355 8.75 7.90 17.99
CA ARG A 355 9.88 7.59 17.08
C ARG A 355 9.41 7.60 15.61
N ALA A 356 10.25 8.13 14.78
CA ALA A 356 10.00 8.13 13.33
C ALA A 356 11.31 7.78 12.58
N PRO A 357 11.12 7.02 11.48
CA PRO A 357 12.33 6.70 10.69
C PRO A 357 12.93 7.96 10.03
N THR A 358 14.19 8.18 10.31
CA THR A 358 14.90 9.33 9.69
C THR A 358 16.07 8.79 8.85
N ILE A 359 16.39 9.66 7.99
CA ILE A 359 17.47 9.23 7.08
C ILE A 359 18.78 9.10 7.86
N GLU A 360 18.95 9.86 8.89
CA GLU A 360 20.28 9.94 9.55
C GLU A 360 20.36 8.96 10.72
N ALA A 361 19.18 8.58 11.18
CA ALA A 361 19.38 7.83 12.45
C ALA A 361 18.34 6.70 12.54
N GLY A 362 17.66 6.42 11.38
CA GLY A 362 16.67 5.33 11.47
C GLY A 362 15.49 5.68 12.37
N LEU A 363 14.91 4.69 13.00
CA LEU A 363 13.73 4.91 13.87
C LEU A 363 14.18 5.49 15.22
N VAL A 364 13.94 6.82 15.40
CA VAL A 364 14.40 7.52 16.62
C VAL A 364 13.32 8.53 17.03
N PRO A 365 13.38 8.91 18.30
CA PRO A 365 12.45 9.98 18.71
C PRO A 365 12.69 11.27 17.89
N ALA A 366 11.68 11.52 17.01
CA ALA A 366 11.88 12.70 16.13
C ALA A 366 10.54 13.44 15.95
N CYS A 367 9.65 13.04 16.82
CA CYS A 367 8.30 13.62 16.63
C CYS A 367 7.66 13.82 18.00
N LYS A 368 7.02 14.92 18.07
CA LYS A 368 6.17 15.19 19.24
C LYS A 368 4.69 15.22 18.84
N ASP A 369 3.84 14.44 19.75
CA ASP A 369 2.44 14.25 19.30
C ASP A 369 1.51 14.27 20.52
N THR A 370 0.20 14.76 20.21
CA THR A 370 -0.87 14.65 21.22
C THR A 370 -2.22 14.49 20.52
N CYS A 371 -3.09 13.83 21.35
CA CYS A 371 -4.45 13.72 20.77
C CYS A 371 -5.43 14.58 21.57
N TYR A 372 -4.85 15.47 22.40
CA TYR A 372 -5.73 16.35 23.20
C TYR A 372 -5.57 17.79 22.74
N GLY A 373 -5.96 18.01 21.56
CA GLY A 373 -5.87 19.39 21.02
C GLY A 373 -7.25 20.03 20.87
N ASP A 374 -7.27 21.36 21.16
CA ASP A 374 -8.47 22.15 20.82
C ASP A 374 -8.37 22.74 19.41
N LEU A 375 -9.48 22.49 18.70
CA LEU A 375 -9.39 22.84 17.27
C LEU A 375 -10.65 23.59 16.85
N LYS A 376 -10.39 24.70 16.18
CA LYS A 376 -11.48 25.42 15.49
C LYS A 376 -11.31 25.35 13.96
N LEU A 377 -12.46 24.96 13.30
CA LEU A 377 -12.44 24.80 11.83
C LEU A 377 -13.56 25.66 11.22
N GLN A 378 -13.11 26.47 10.27
CA GLN A 378 -14.13 27.27 9.56
C GLN A 378 -13.88 27.23 8.04
N MET A 379 -15.12 27.23 7.36
CA MET A 379 -15.00 27.20 5.88
C MET A 379 -16.05 28.15 5.29
N TRP A 380 -15.60 28.80 4.17
CA TRP A 380 -16.49 29.76 3.50
C TRP A 380 -16.47 29.52 1.99
N GLU A 381 -17.60 29.99 1.36
CA GLU A 381 -17.49 30.20 -0.10
C GLU A 381 -16.65 31.46 -0.39
N LYS A 382 -16.05 31.30 -1.51
CA LYS A 382 -15.24 32.50 -1.85
C LYS A 382 -16.14 33.59 -2.44
N GLY A 383 -16.00 34.91 -1.86
CA GLY A 383 -16.83 36.04 -2.31
C GLY A 383 -16.26 36.66 -3.59
N ASP A 384 -17.03 37.48 -4.31
CA ASP A 384 -16.72 38.12 -5.62
C ASP A 384 -15.43 38.94 -5.51
N GLY A 385 -14.90 39.23 -4.26
CA GLY A 385 -13.67 40.02 -4.06
C GLY A 385 -12.52 39.15 -3.53
N GLY A 386 -12.78 37.71 -3.55
CA GLY A 386 -11.68 36.82 -3.14
C GLY A 386 -11.64 36.64 -1.61
N GLY A 387 -12.58 37.31 -0.85
CA GLY A 387 -12.64 37.21 0.61
C GLY A 387 -13.73 36.23 1.08
N LYS A 388 -13.90 36.23 2.45
CA LYS A 388 -14.87 35.27 3.04
C LYS A 388 -16.31 35.66 2.66
N GLY A 389 -16.90 34.79 1.85
CA GLY A 389 -18.34 34.97 1.49
C GLY A 389 -19.25 34.26 2.49
N LYS A 390 -20.09 33.31 1.94
CA LYS A 390 -21.07 32.59 2.79
C LYS A 390 -20.38 31.48 3.60
N LEU A 391 -20.78 31.42 4.92
CA LEU A 391 -20.20 30.40 5.79
C LEU A 391 -20.77 29.01 5.46
N ILE A 392 -19.80 28.08 5.25
CA ILE A 392 -20.22 26.69 4.88
C ILE A 392 -20.18 25.81 6.13
N LEU A 393 -19.06 26.00 6.95
CA LEU A 393 -18.88 25.09 8.09
C LEU A 393 -18.11 25.82 9.20
N GLU A 394 -18.73 25.68 10.42
CA GLU A 394 -18.01 26.09 11.65
C GLU A 394 -18.12 25.00 12.73
N ALA A 395 -16.90 24.53 13.11
CA ALA A 395 -16.94 23.40 14.06
C ALA A 395 -15.71 23.45 14.96
N THR A 396 -15.92 22.92 16.17
CA THR A 396 -14.78 22.85 17.09
C THR A 396 -14.59 21.41 17.60
N SER A 397 -13.34 21.17 18.09
CA SER A 397 -13.07 19.83 18.66
C SER A 397 -12.06 19.97 19.80
N ASN A 398 -12.24 19.11 20.74
CA ASN A 398 -11.19 19.05 21.79
C ASN A 398 -10.45 17.72 21.74
N MET A 399 -10.47 17.10 20.57
CA MET A 399 -9.83 15.76 20.47
C MET A 399 -8.97 15.72 19.22
N ALA A 400 -8.42 16.90 18.84
CA ALA A 400 -7.61 16.92 17.60
C ALA A 400 -6.22 16.35 17.89
N ALA A 401 -5.80 15.50 16.94
CA ALA A 401 -4.39 15.06 17.02
C ALA A 401 -3.46 16.10 16.37
N LEU A 402 -2.45 16.47 17.20
CA LEU A 402 -1.53 17.52 16.75
C LEU A 402 -0.09 17.01 16.85
N GLU A 403 0.66 17.42 15.76
CA GLU A 403 2.01 16.82 15.73
C GLU A 403 2.98 17.79 15.05
N VAL A 404 4.21 17.84 15.66
CA VAL A 404 5.36 18.42 14.93
C VAL A 404 6.50 17.38 14.93
N GLY A 405 7.18 17.26 13.87
CA GLY A 405 8.22 16.22 13.76
C GLY A 405 9.44 16.76 12.99
N GLY A 406 10.66 16.12 13.24
CA GLY A 406 11.92 16.50 12.58
C GLY A 406 12.74 17.41 13.50
N GLY A 407 13.88 17.93 13.04
CA GLY A 407 14.87 18.54 13.96
C GLY A 407 15.38 19.88 13.40
N PRO A 408 15.95 20.86 14.46
CA PRO A 408 15.30 21.37 15.67
C PRO A 408 14.34 22.53 15.36
N TRP A 409 13.10 22.54 16.15
CA TRP A 409 12.06 23.60 16.08
C TRP A 409 12.44 24.75 17.02
N PHE A 410 13.48 25.53 16.58
CA PHE A 410 13.93 26.60 17.50
C PHE A 410 13.03 27.83 17.36
N ASN A 411 12.36 27.93 16.21
CA ASN A 411 11.40 29.03 15.98
C ASN A 411 10.14 28.49 15.27
N GLY A 412 9.10 29.39 15.44
CA GLY A 412 7.89 29.02 14.67
C GLY A 412 8.20 28.87 13.17
N TRP A 413 7.36 28.03 12.52
CA TRP A 413 7.49 27.81 11.07
C TRP A 413 6.29 28.39 10.32
N LYS A 414 6.67 29.50 9.50
CA LYS A 414 5.60 30.15 8.70
C LYS A 414 5.92 30.02 7.21
N GLY A 415 4.85 29.71 6.54
CA GLY A 415 5.13 29.60 5.09
C GLY A 415 3.83 29.53 4.30
N THR A 416 4.00 29.77 3.05
CA THR A 416 2.89 29.58 2.11
C THR A 416 3.38 28.76 0.91
N THR A 417 2.47 27.86 0.56
CA THR A 417 2.91 27.02 -0.58
C THR A 417 3.16 27.91 -1.81
N ILE A 418 4.46 27.92 -2.37
CA ILE A 418 4.82 28.71 -3.58
C ILE A 418 4.52 27.86 -4.83
N SER A 419 3.46 28.31 -5.61
CA SER A 419 3.27 27.68 -6.95
C SER A 419 4.59 27.62 -7.73
N ASN A 420 5.51 26.72 -7.38
CA ASN A 420 6.79 26.64 -8.13
C ASN A 420 6.52 26.40 -9.62
N GLU A 421 6.88 27.36 -10.53
CA GLU A 421 6.80 27.29 -12.01
C GLU A 421 7.31 25.93 -12.54
N VAL A 422 8.22 25.18 -11.80
CA VAL A 422 8.72 23.85 -12.23
C VAL A 422 7.67 22.78 -11.96
N VAL A 423 6.88 22.86 -10.82
CA VAL A 423 5.79 21.93 -10.45
C VAL A 423 4.53 22.27 -11.25
N ASN A 424 4.35 23.60 -11.58
CA ASN A 424 3.20 24.02 -12.43
C ASN A 424 3.45 23.69 -13.90
N ASN A 425 4.83 23.74 -14.38
CA ASN A 425 5.16 23.37 -15.79
C ASN A 425 5.09 21.85 -15.97
N PHE A 426 5.16 21.09 -14.84
CA PHE A 426 5.10 19.61 -14.91
C PHE A 426 3.69 19.13 -14.53
N VAL A 427 2.85 19.92 -13.80
CA VAL A 427 1.53 19.55 -13.24
C VAL A 427 0.45 20.01 -14.20
N GLY A 428 0.86 20.92 -15.36
CA GLY A 428 -0.12 21.43 -16.35
C GLY A 428 0.27 21.01 -17.77
N THR A 429 1.32 20.08 -18.00
CA THR A 429 1.77 19.64 -19.34
C THR A 429 1.55 18.12 -19.47
N PRO A 430 0.68 17.63 -20.36
CA PRO A 430 0.62 16.19 -20.57
C PRO A 430 2.00 15.54 -20.58
N VAL A 431 2.58 15.29 -19.44
CA VAL A 431 3.93 14.67 -19.32
C VAL A 431 3.91 13.32 -20.05
N ASP A 432 4.59 13.35 -21.22
CA ASP A 432 4.97 12.12 -21.96
C ASP A 432 5.95 11.28 -21.13
N ILE A 433 5.57 10.58 -20.19
CA ILE A 433 6.23 9.69 -19.22
C ILE A 433 7.14 8.70 -19.96
N GLU A 434 6.96 8.57 -21.35
CA GLU A 434 7.80 7.66 -22.16
C GLU A 434 9.16 8.29 -22.48
N SER A 435 9.30 9.57 -22.33
CA SER A 435 10.58 10.23 -22.64
C SER A 435 11.52 10.18 -21.43
N PHE A 436 11.00 9.71 -20.16
CA PHE A 436 11.84 9.74 -18.93
C PHE A 436 12.29 8.31 -18.58
N PHE A 437 11.83 7.21 -19.37
CA PHE A 437 12.03 5.77 -19.10
C PHE A 437 13.43 5.33 -19.52
N PRO A 438 14.20 6.13 -20.38
CA PRO A 438 15.55 5.62 -20.67
C PRO A 438 16.58 6.20 -19.70
N ILE A 439 16.15 6.96 -18.54
CA ILE A 439 17.16 7.50 -17.61
C ILE A 439 17.02 6.76 -16.27
N PRO A 440 17.78 5.70 -15.92
CA PRO A 440 17.81 4.73 -14.81
C PRO A 440 17.53 5.41 -13.46
N PHE A 441 17.69 6.72 -13.22
CA PHE A 441 17.47 7.40 -11.93
C PHE A 441 16.05 7.97 -11.85
N LEU A 442 15.24 8.04 -12.96
CA LEU A 442 13.85 8.57 -12.98
C LEU A 442 12.85 7.42 -13.15
N LYS A 443 13.35 6.15 -13.05
CA LYS A 443 12.48 4.97 -13.10
C LYS A 443 11.82 4.75 -11.72
N PRO A 444 10.42 4.90 -11.66
CA PRO A 444 9.73 4.68 -10.39
C PRO A 444 10.07 3.31 -9.77
N PRO A 445 10.43 3.17 -8.49
CA PRO A 445 10.69 1.88 -7.82
C PRO A 445 9.43 1.00 -7.78
N GLY A 446 9.46 -0.21 -8.49
CA GLY A 446 8.37 -1.21 -8.60
C GLY A 446 7.72 -1.18 -9.99
N SER A 447 8.46 -0.85 -11.06
CA SER A 447 8.10 -0.65 -12.49
C SER A 447 7.35 -1.86 -13.05
N SER A 448 6.91 -2.81 -12.12
CA SER A 448 5.91 -3.72 -12.75
C SER A 448 4.51 -3.46 -12.20
N MET A 449 4.29 -2.63 -11.08
CA MET A 449 2.97 -2.31 -10.49
C MET A 449 2.64 -0.82 -10.70
N TYR A 450 3.71 0.07 -10.96
CA TYR A 450 3.58 1.50 -11.31
C TYR A 450 3.25 1.68 -12.80
N ALA A 451 3.53 0.68 -13.64
CA ALA A 451 3.14 0.61 -15.07
C ALA A 451 1.65 0.32 -15.22
N TYR A 452 0.94 -0.32 -14.13
CA TYR A 452 -0.53 -0.56 -14.08
C TYR A 452 -1.28 0.71 -13.66
N GLU A 453 -0.74 1.61 -12.86
CA GLU A 453 -1.35 2.89 -12.43
C GLU A 453 -1.05 4.01 -13.44
N LEU A 454 0.11 3.86 -14.18
CA LEU A 454 0.48 4.78 -15.28
C LEU A 454 -0.26 4.42 -16.58
N LEU A 455 -0.70 3.10 -16.76
CA LEU A 455 -1.54 2.64 -17.90
C LEU A 455 -3.01 2.97 -17.63
N LYS A 456 -3.51 3.18 -16.37
CA LYS A 456 -4.86 3.66 -16.00
C LYS A 456 -4.97 5.19 -16.16
N TYR A 457 -3.77 5.94 -16.04
CA TYR A 457 -3.71 7.41 -16.25
C TYR A 457 -3.64 7.74 -17.74
N ARG A 458 -3.26 6.78 -18.65
CA ARG A 458 -3.24 6.79 -20.13
C ARG A 458 -4.67 6.78 -20.71
N LYS A 459 -5.70 6.30 -19.93
CA LYS A 459 -7.10 6.40 -20.42
C LYS A 459 -7.65 7.83 -20.20
N GLU A 460 -6.94 8.66 -19.40
CA GLU A 460 -7.34 10.02 -19.00
C GLU A 460 -6.63 11.08 -19.87
N MET A 461 -5.73 10.72 -20.86
CA MET A 461 -5.11 11.81 -21.65
C MET A 461 -5.30 11.54 -23.15
N ASN A 462 -6.04 10.48 -23.59
CA ASN A 462 -6.13 10.31 -25.06
C ASN A 462 -7.59 10.30 -25.49
N ALA A 463 -8.36 11.34 -25.13
CA ALA A 463 -9.50 11.71 -26.01
C ALA A 463 -9.06 12.80 -27.00
N HIS A 464 -7.80 12.65 -27.54
CA HIS A 464 -7.61 13.44 -28.78
C HIS A 464 -6.24 13.11 -29.37
N SER A 465 -6.05 11.93 -29.98
CA SER A 465 -5.05 12.01 -31.07
C SER A 465 -4.89 10.63 -31.71
N ARG A 466 -5.72 10.33 -32.73
CA ARG A 466 -5.61 9.60 -34.03
C ARG A 466 -4.25 9.86 -34.70
N ASN A 467 -3.32 8.86 -34.47
CA ASN A 467 -2.41 8.39 -35.55
C ASN A 467 -0.96 8.39 -35.05
N ALA A 468 -0.42 7.20 -34.61
CA ALA A 468 0.96 6.92 -35.08
C ALA A 468 1.46 5.62 -34.44
N GLY A 469 1.48 4.39 -35.19
CA GLY A 469 2.58 3.56 -35.78
C GLY A 469 2.93 2.40 -34.86
N TYR A 470 2.28 1.17 -35.05
CA TYR A 470 2.41 -0.29 -35.14
C TYR A 470 3.32 -0.84 -34.05
N VAL A 471 2.74 -1.21 -32.85
CA VAL A 471 3.36 -1.92 -31.70
C VAL A 471 2.74 -3.32 -31.60
N HIS A 472 3.44 -4.33 -32.11
CA HIS A 472 3.04 -5.76 -32.15
C HIS A 472 3.44 -6.45 -30.83
N TRP A 473 2.49 -6.75 -29.84
CA TRP A 473 2.50 -7.39 -28.51
C TRP A 473 2.04 -8.85 -28.62
N PHE A 474 2.91 -9.82 -27.91
CA PHE A 474 2.56 -11.22 -27.61
C PHE A 474 2.33 -11.38 -26.11
N ILE A 475 1.06 -11.95 -25.61
CA ILE A 475 0.74 -12.32 -24.21
C ILE A 475 0.79 -13.84 -24.11
N TRP A 476 1.62 -14.39 -23.08
CA TRP A 476 1.86 -15.74 -22.53
C TRP A 476 1.13 -15.86 -21.19
N SER A 477 0.13 -17.00 -20.90
CA SER A 477 -0.39 -17.44 -19.59
C SER A 477 -0.14 -18.94 -19.39
N GLU A 478 0.54 -19.53 -18.28
CA GLU A 478 0.45 -20.80 -17.56
C GLU A 478 -0.74 -20.83 -16.59
N LEU A 479 -1.99 -21.31 -17.07
CA LEU A 479 -3.05 -21.99 -16.30
C LEU A 479 -3.92 -22.80 -17.26
N ALA A 480 -3.46 -24.18 -17.75
CA ALA A 480 -4.26 -25.43 -17.87
C ALA A 480 -3.54 -26.39 -18.82
N CYS A 481 -2.63 -27.71 -18.52
CA CYS A 481 -3.54 -28.67 -19.19
C CYS A 481 -4.73 -27.93 -19.82
N GLY A 482 -4.47 -27.57 -21.18
CA GLY A 482 -5.35 -27.51 -22.38
C GLY A 482 -5.77 -26.06 -22.68
N ASN A 483 -5.14 -25.23 -23.69
CA ASN A 483 -5.00 -24.43 -24.92
C ASN A 483 -6.02 -23.31 -25.00
N ILE A 484 -5.93 -21.65 -25.33
CA ILE A 484 -5.11 -20.70 -26.16
C ILE A 484 -6.05 -19.62 -26.68
N PRO A 485 -5.57 -18.01 -27.53
CA PRO A 485 -4.69 -16.87 -27.70
C PRO A 485 -5.27 -15.75 -28.54
N VAL A 486 -5.00 -14.02 -28.57
CA VAL A 486 -4.52 -13.57 -29.89
C VAL A 486 -4.66 -12.05 -29.95
N ILE A 487 -3.82 -10.75 -31.15
CA ILE A 487 -3.52 -10.58 -32.57
C ILE A 487 -3.07 -9.14 -32.81
N THR A 488 -2.16 -8.58 -34.57
CA THR A 488 -2.26 -8.83 -36.02
C THR A 488 -1.22 -7.98 -36.75
N LEU A 489 -1.21 -8.22 -38.63
CA LEU A 489 -1.80 -8.58 -39.95
C LEU A 489 -0.69 -8.69 -40.98
N SER A 490 -1.29 -9.55 -42.49
CA SER A 490 -2.33 -9.44 -43.55
C SER A 490 -2.00 -10.39 -44.68
N SER A 491 -3.32 -10.96 -45.60
CA SER A 491 -4.23 -10.64 -46.72
C SER A 491 -4.85 -11.94 -47.26
N GLY A 492 -6.25 -12.07 -47.33
CA GLY A 492 -7.19 -12.25 -48.47
C GLY A 492 -8.00 -13.54 -48.29
N SER A 493 -9.35 -13.46 -48.25
CA SER A 493 -10.53 -13.84 -49.05
C SER A 493 -11.25 -15.02 -48.39
N SER A 494 -12.60 -14.89 -48.14
CA SER A 494 -13.99 -15.32 -48.41
C SER A 494 -14.24 -16.72 -47.83
N VAL A 495 -15.34 -16.91 -46.96
CA VAL A 495 -16.52 -17.78 -47.17
C VAL A 495 -17.05 -18.19 -45.79
N ILE A 496 -18.29 -17.73 -45.40
CA ILE A 496 -19.56 -18.12 -44.77
C ILE A 496 -19.62 -19.64 -44.58
N LYS A 497 -19.98 -20.21 -43.33
CA LYS A 497 -21.10 -21.15 -43.01
C LYS A 497 -21.04 -21.51 -41.53
N LYS A 498 -22.14 -21.14 -40.73
CA LYS A 498 -23.05 -21.64 -39.67
C LYS A 498 -22.97 -23.16 -39.52
N ILE A 499 -22.62 -23.71 -38.23
CA ILE A 499 -23.30 -24.90 -37.65
C ILE A 499 -22.95 -24.96 -36.15
N ASN A 500 -24.00 -24.80 -35.18
CA ASN A 500 -24.89 -25.51 -34.24
C ASN A 500 -24.08 -26.40 -33.29
N GLU A 501 -24.12 -26.15 -31.87
CA GLU A 501 -24.60 -26.76 -30.61
C GLU A 501 -23.93 -28.12 -30.38
N ALA A 502 -23.13 -28.26 -29.19
CA ALA A 502 -23.13 -29.17 -28.03
C ALA A 502 -21.85 -30.02 -28.05
N SER A 503 -20.80 -29.65 -27.15
CA SER A 503 -20.13 -30.75 -26.40
C SER A 503 -18.82 -30.22 -25.80
N THR A 504 -18.76 -29.66 -24.53
CA THR A 504 -17.85 -29.36 -23.40
C THR A 504 -16.57 -30.19 -23.49
N ASP A 505 -15.39 -29.54 -23.88
CA ASP A 505 -14.01 -30.05 -24.08
C ASP A 505 -13.04 -29.23 -23.22
N ARG A 506 -12.01 -29.94 -22.01
CA ARG A 506 -11.52 -29.46 -20.68
C ARG A 506 -10.13 -30.04 -20.40
N ASN A 507 -8.69 -29.18 -19.93
CA ASN A 507 -7.47 -29.76 -19.32
C ASN A 507 -7.48 -29.53 -17.82
N LYS A 508 -7.71 -30.37 -17.02
CA LYS A 508 -8.23 -30.31 -15.65
C LYS A 508 -7.21 -30.89 -14.67
N ASP A 509 -6.02 -31.46 -15.16
CA ASP A 509 -5.19 -32.24 -14.22
C ASP A 509 -4.30 -31.31 -13.38
N PHE A 510 -4.21 -29.99 -13.78
CA PHE A 510 -3.31 -29.11 -13.02
C PHE A 510 -4.14 -28.11 -12.21
N VAL A 511 -5.43 -27.87 -12.52
CA VAL A 511 -6.03 -26.63 -11.97
C VAL A 511 -7.40 -27.01 -11.36
N ASP A 512 -7.94 -28.23 -11.73
CA ASP A 512 -9.29 -28.56 -11.25
C ASP A 512 -9.17 -29.55 -10.07
N PRO A 513 -9.46 -28.95 -8.91
CA PRO A 513 -9.33 -29.79 -7.70
C PRO A 513 -10.26 -31.01 -7.76
N ALA A 514 -11.27 -31.01 -8.68
CA ALA A 514 -12.22 -32.13 -8.84
C ALA A 514 -11.56 -33.33 -9.53
N MET A 515 -10.32 -33.14 -10.07
CA MET A 515 -9.64 -34.23 -10.82
C MET A 515 -8.76 -35.04 -9.87
N ARG A 516 -8.55 -34.52 -8.57
CA ARG A 516 -7.67 -35.18 -7.59
C ARG A 516 -6.42 -35.73 -8.26
N SER A 517 -5.91 -34.93 -9.16
CA SER A 517 -4.71 -35.33 -9.95
C SER A 517 -3.44 -35.09 -9.12
N PRO A 518 -2.45 -35.94 -9.26
CA PRO A 518 -1.16 -35.76 -8.57
C PRO A 518 -0.39 -34.54 -9.11
N MET A 519 -1.01 -33.88 -10.14
CA MET A 519 -0.28 -32.75 -10.77
C MET A 519 -1.01 -31.44 -10.46
N LEU A 520 -1.89 -31.53 -9.43
CA LEU A 520 -2.69 -30.33 -9.15
C LEU A 520 -1.78 -29.25 -8.53
N VAL A 521 -1.98 -28.00 -9.11
CA VAL A 521 -1.28 -26.85 -8.52
C VAL A 521 -2.26 -26.05 -7.65
N ASP A 522 -2.00 -26.06 -6.35
CA ASP A 522 -2.94 -25.52 -5.33
C ASP A 522 -3.36 -24.09 -5.65
N GLY A 523 -2.58 -23.28 -6.45
CA GLY A 523 -2.93 -21.88 -6.80
C GLY A 523 -3.48 -21.78 -8.23
N GLY A 524 -3.60 -22.85 -8.93
CA GLY A 524 -3.87 -22.89 -10.37
C GLY A 524 -5.32 -22.48 -10.68
N GLU A 525 -6.37 -22.91 -9.84
CA GLU A 525 -7.78 -22.57 -10.13
C GLU A 525 -8.03 -21.07 -9.93
N ALA A 526 -7.32 -20.49 -9.06
CA ALA A 526 -7.60 -19.09 -8.67
C ALA A 526 -7.14 -18.11 -9.77
N VAL A 527 -6.22 -18.63 -10.68
CA VAL A 527 -5.67 -17.64 -11.64
C VAL A 527 -6.42 -17.73 -12.98
N VAL A 528 -7.37 -18.61 -13.07
CA VAL A 528 -8.08 -18.89 -14.35
C VAL A 528 -8.89 -17.66 -14.76
N PRO A 529 -9.58 -16.96 -13.89
CA PRO A 529 -10.33 -15.77 -14.35
C PRO A 529 -9.39 -14.66 -14.83
N THR A 530 -8.29 -14.54 -14.21
CA THR A 530 -7.33 -13.49 -14.63
C THR A 530 -6.69 -13.84 -15.97
N VAL A 531 -6.41 -15.06 -16.14
CA VAL A 531 -5.90 -15.51 -17.46
C VAL A 531 -6.97 -15.28 -18.54
N ALA A 532 -8.19 -15.55 -18.21
CA ALA A 532 -9.29 -15.32 -19.18
C ALA A 532 -9.40 -13.83 -19.52
N GLU A 533 -9.21 -13.08 -18.55
CA GLU A 533 -9.28 -11.62 -18.79
C GLU A 533 -8.11 -11.16 -19.67
N ALA A 534 -6.95 -11.61 -19.36
CA ALA A 534 -5.79 -11.25 -20.19
C ALA A 534 -5.98 -11.65 -21.66
N VAL A 535 -6.55 -12.78 -21.82
CA VAL A 535 -6.80 -13.25 -23.20
C VAL A 535 -7.88 -12.38 -23.87
N ALA A 536 -8.86 -12.05 -23.07
CA ALA A 536 -9.93 -11.19 -23.65
C ALA A 536 -9.35 -9.85 -24.11
N VAL A 537 -8.48 -9.36 -23.34
CA VAL A 537 -7.85 -8.07 -23.70
C VAL A 537 -6.97 -8.26 -24.95
N ALA A 538 -6.26 -9.37 -24.95
CA ALA A 538 -5.43 -9.65 -26.14
C ALA A 538 -6.27 -9.77 -27.41
N ARG A 539 -7.44 -10.31 -27.21
CA ARG A 539 -8.32 -10.46 -28.38
C ARG A 539 -8.84 -9.09 -28.83
N GLU A 540 -9.17 -8.32 -27.85
CA GLU A 540 -9.71 -6.97 -28.19
C GLU A 540 -8.65 -6.13 -28.91
N ARG A 541 -7.46 -6.57 -28.71
CA ARG A 541 -6.40 -5.67 -29.24
C ARG A 541 -5.72 -6.32 -30.45
N GLY A 542 -6.29 -7.51 -30.78
CA GLY A 542 -5.80 -8.16 -32.00
C GLY A 542 -4.40 -8.78 -31.78
N ILE A 543 -4.06 -9.08 -30.63
CA ILE A 543 -2.75 -9.69 -30.30
C ILE A 543 -2.80 -11.20 -30.62
N TYR A 544 -1.58 -11.72 -31.24
CA TYR A 544 -1.42 -13.15 -31.60
C TYR A 544 -1.38 -14.02 -30.35
N VAL A 545 -2.36 -15.11 -30.36
CA VAL A 545 -2.48 -15.93 -29.14
C VAL A 545 -2.04 -17.36 -29.47
N VAL A 546 -1.07 -17.80 -28.66
CA VAL A 546 -0.64 -19.21 -28.79
C VAL A 546 -1.05 -19.95 -27.50
N TRP A 547 -1.75 -21.07 -27.78
CA TRP A 547 -2.12 -21.94 -26.64
C TRP A 547 -1.13 -23.12 -26.57
N VAL A 548 -0.45 -23.08 -25.45
CA VAL A 548 0.55 -24.16 -25.28
C VAL A 548 -0.03 -25.20 -24.31
N VAL A 549 0.00 -26.44 -24.84
CA VAL A 549 -0.64 -27.47 -24.00
C VAL A 549 0.27 -28.71 -24.00
N ARG A 550 -0.09 -29.54 -22.83
CA ARG A 550 0.58 -30.88 -22.88
C ARG A 550 -0.43 -31.95 -23.30
N GLU A 551 0.04 -32.63 -24.23
CA GLU A 551 -0.73 -33.82 -24.62
C GLU A 551 0.23 -35.00 -24.84
N HIS A 552 0.26 -35.87 -23.77
CA HIS A 552 1.28 -36.95 -23.84
C HIS A 552 0.72 -38.20 -24.52
N ASP A 553 1.63 -38.89 -25.15
CA ASP A 553 1.32 -40.20 -25.74
C ASP A 553 0.82 -41.17 -24.64
N PRO A 554 -0.27 -41.91 -25.01
CA PRO A 554 -0.85 -42.81 -24.01
C PRO A 554 0.16 -43.84 -23.50
N SER A 555 1.21 -44.07 -24.36
CA SER A 555 2.23 -45.07 -23.94
C SER A 555 3.23 -44.43 -22.97
N GLY A 556 3.15 -43.05 -22.76
CA GLY A 556 4.08 -42.35 -21.85
C GLY A 556 5.46 -42.17 -22.47
N ALA A 557 5.58 -42.44 -23.82
CA ALA A 557 6.90 -42.45 -24.49
C ALA A 557 7.52 -41.05 -24.51
N ASP A 558 6.61 -40.06 -24.39
CA ASP A 558 7.15 -38.69 -24.60
C ASP A 558 7.11 -37.92 -23.27
N VAL A 559 6.98 -38.73 -22.11
CA VAL A 559 6.84 -38.08 -20.78
C VAL A 559 8.24 -37.90 -20.19
N GLU A 560 8.42 -36.85 -19.38
CA GLU A 560 9.70 -36.71 -18.63
C GLU A 560 9.99 -37.95 -17.78
N ILE A 561 11.24 -38.20 -17.73
CA ILE A 561 11.65 -39.47 -17.10
C ILE A 561 11.11 -39.52 -15.66
N PHE A 562 11.12 -38.39 -14.99
CA PHE A 562 10.73 -38.43 -13.56
C PHE A 562 9.22 -38.50 -13.41
N ARG A 563 8.43 -38.36 -14.51
CA ARG A 563 6.95 -38.43 -14.39
C ARG A 563 6.42 -39.70 -15.05
N ARG A 564 7.36 -40.57 -15.48
CA ARG A 564 6.95 -41.75 -16.29
C ARG A 564 6.17 -42.74 -15.42
N ARG A 565 6.50 -42.68 -14.16
CA ARG A 565 5.87 -43.66 -13.26
C ARG A 565 4.37 -43.40 -13.12
N PHE A 566 3.95 -42.23 -13.55
CA PHE A 566 2.51 -41.90 -13.42
C PHE A 566 1.72 -42.41 -14.62
N TYR A 567 2.44 -43.04 -15.53
CA TYR A 567 1.72 -43.46 -16.76
C TYR A 567 1.76 -44.99 -16.84
N SER A 568 0.54 -45.65 -16.83
CA SER A 568 0.41 -47.11 -17.00
C SER A 568 -0.94 -47.44 -17.67
N GLY A 569 -0.82 -48.47 -18.64
CA GLY A 569 -2.10 -48.97 -19.21
C GLY A 569 -2.82 -47.89 -20.02
N GLY A 570 -2.02 -46.85 -20.64
CA GLY A 570 -2.66 -45.83 -21.52
C GLY A 570 -3.29 -44.70 -20.70
N LYS A 571 -3.02 -44.66 -19.37
CA LYS A 571 -3.61 -43.62 -18.49
C LYS A 571 -2.49 -42.84 -17.81
N GLY A 572 -2.74 -41.58 -17.59
CA GLY A 572 -1.73 -40.70 -16.97
C GLY A 572 -2.09 -39.22 -17.19
N PRO A 573 -1.39 -38.37 -16.47
CA PRO A 573 -1.76 -36.95 -16.58
C PRO A 573 -1.56 -36.43 -18.02
N THR A 574 -2.58 -35.72 -18.48
CA THR A 574 -2.57 -34.94 -19.74
C THR A 574 -2.35 -35.87 -20.94
N VAL A 575 -2.89 -37.09 -20.84
CA VAL A 575 -2.83 -37.99 -22.00
C VAL A 575 -3.81 -37.50 -23.08
N LYS A 576 -3.32 -37.47 -24.30
CA LYS A 576 -4.13 -36.98 -25.44
C LYS A 576 -5.49 -37.68 -25.50
N GLY A 577 -6.51 -36.85 -25.55
CA GLY A 577 -7.85 -37.46 -25.76
C GLY A 577 -8.57 -37.70 -24.43
N LEU A 578 -7.77 -37.52 -23.30
CA LEU A 578 -8.45 -37.73 -22.00
C LEU A 578 -8.77 -36.37 -21.37
N LYS A 579 -9.69 -36.54 -20.40
CA LYS A 579 -10.24 -35.30 -19.82
C LYS A 579 -9.12 -34.44 -19.19
N GLY A 580 -8.15 -35.07 -18.71
CA GLY A 580 -7.03 -34.39 -18.03
C GLY A 580 -6.24 -33.50 -18.99
N ALA A 581 -6.31 -33.75 -20.32
CA ALA A 581 -5.55 -32.96 -21.33
C ALA A 581 -6.40 -31.81 -21.87
N GLU A 582 -7.58 -31.67 -21.32
CA GLU A 582 -8.47 -30.58 -21.80
C GLU A 582 -8.21 -29.28 -21.03
N LEU A 583 -8.71 -28.05 -21.66
CA LEU A 583 -8.49 -26.75 -20.98
C LEU A 583 -9.47 -26.59 -19.82
N ALA A 584 -9.02 -25.70 -18.79
CA ALA A 584 -9.89 -25.43 -17.63
C ALA A 584 -11.16 -24.67 -18.07
N ASP A 585 -12.14 -24.68 -17.15
CA ASP A 585 -13.42 -24.00 -17.47
C ASP A 585 -13.22 -22.49 -17.60
N GLY A 586 -13.75 -21.95 -18.75
CA GLY A 586 -13.62 -20.48 -18.89
C GLY A 586 -12.52 -20.11 -19.90
N LEU A 587 -11.84 -21.19 -20.34
CA LEU A 587 -10.82 -20.93 -21.38
C LEU A 587 -11.15 -21.73 -22.64
N VAL A 588 -11.25 -20.88 -23.81
CA VAL A 588 -11.62 -21.56 -25.07
C VAL A 588 -10.71 -21.03 -26.19
N ILE A 589 -10.29 -22.15 -27.01
CA ILE A 589 -9.48 -21.69 -28.16
C ILE A 589 -10.43 -21.28 -29.30
N LYS A 590 -10.28 -19.91 -29.76
CA LYS A 590 -11.16 -19.45 -30.85
C LYS A 590 -10.51 -19.68 -32.22
N GLU A 591 -11.40 -19.68 -33.27
CA GLU A 591 -10.92 -19.87 -34.65
C GLU A 591 -9.86 -18.82 -35.01
N GLY A 592 -8.67 -19.37 -35.56
CA GLY A 592 -7.61 -18.40 -35.98
C GLY A 592 -6.50 -18.30 -34.92
N GLU A 593 -6.70 -19.04 -33.77
CA GLU A 593 -5.64 -19.04 -32.74
C GLU A 593 -4.79 -20.31 -32.85
N TYR A 594 -3.46 -20.16 -32.45
CA TYR A 594 -2.51 -21.27 -32.67
C TYR A 594 -2.38 -22.14 -31.42
N LYS A 595 -2.61 -23.47 -31.66
CA LYS A 595 -2.40 -24.44 -30.56
C LYS A 595 -1.07 -25.15 -30.70
N LEU A 596 -0.29 -24.99 -29.58
CA LEU A 596 1.01 -25.66 -29.59
C LEU A 596 1.07 -26.74 -28.51
N VAL A 597 1.57 -27.97 -28.95
CA VAL A 597 1.70 -29.07 -27.97
C VAL A 597 3.19 -29.18 -27.57
N LYS A 598 3.35 -29.23 -26.23
CA LYS A 598 4.74 -29.41 -25.75
C LYS A 598 4.84 -30.64 -24.86
N THR A 599 6.05 -31.13 -24.79
CA THR A 599 6.18 -32.37 -23.98
C THR A 599 7.19 -32.14 -22.85
N ARG A 600 7.87 -30.89 -22.94
CA ARG A 600 8.80 -30.56 -21.82
C ARG A 600 8.38 -29.23 -21.19
N PHE A 601 9.29 -28.76 -20.24
CA PHE A 601 8.89 -27.52 -19.52
C PHE A 601 8.86 -26.32 -20.45
N SER A 602 9.83 -26.25 -21.32
CA SER A 602 9.90 -25.06 -22.20
C SER A 602 8.97 -25.22 -23.40
N ALA A 603 8.37 -24.17 -23.72
CA ALA A 603 7.49 -24.22 -24.92
C ALA A 603 8.34 -24.16 -26.19
N PHE A 604 9.58 -23.83 -25.99
CA PHE A 604 10.46 -23.70 -27.18
C PHE A 604 11.21 -25.02 -27.44
N PHE A 605 11.29 -25.74 -26.41
CA PHE A 605 12.14 -26.94 -26.58
C PHE A 605 11.40 -27.99 -27.42
N ALA A 606 11.98 -28.26 -28.53
CA ALA A 606 11.52 -29.30 -29.48
C ALA A 606 10.08 -29.04 -29.95
N THR A 607 9.79 -27.75 -30.16
CA THR A 607 8.49 -27.36 -30.76
C THR A 607 8.74 -26.30 -31.84
N PRO A 608 7.75 -26.05 -32.66
CA PRO A 608 7.96 -25.07 -33.74
C PRO A 608 7.67 -23.64 -33.28
N LEU A 609 7.68 -23.42 -32.01
CA LEU A 609 7.18 -22.14 -31.50
C LEU A 609 8.09 -20.99 -31.97
N ASP A 610 9.36 -21.18 -31.95
CA ASP A 610 10.26 -20.09 -32.36
C ASP A 610 10.08 -19.76 -33.85
N SER A 611 10.03 -20.78 -34.58
CA SER A 611 9.84 -20.54 -36.04
C SER A 611 8.49 -19.86 -36.31
N VAL A 612 7.50 -20.28 -35.59
CA VAL A 612 6.15 -19.69 -35.80
C VAL A 612 6.17 -18.22 -35.38
N LEU A 613 6.86 -17.93 -34.27
CA LEU A 613 6.83 -16.54 -33.77
C LEU A 613 7.69 -15.64 -34.66
N LYS A 614 8.71 -16.08 -35.16
CA LYS A 614 9.59 -15.25 -36.01
C LYS A 614 8.97 -15.00 -37.39
N THR A 615 8.36 -16.06 -37.87
CA THR A 615 7.72 -15.88 -39.20
C THR A 615 6.55 -14.90 -39.10
N SER A 616 6.08 -14.79 -37.87
CA SER A 616 4.93 -13.87 -37.69
C SER A 616 5.42 -12.49 -37.24
N GLY A 617 6.80 -12.33 -37.24
CA GLY A 617 7.39 -11.01 -36.92
C GLY A 617 7.20 -10.65 -35.44
N ILE A 618 7.12 -11.60 -34.59
CA ILE A 618 6.80 -11.32 -33.17
C ILE A 618 8.14 -11.24 -32.40
N LYS A 619 8.24 -10.20 -31.63
CA LYS A 619 9.55 -9.99 -30.95
C LYS A 619 9.32 -9.78 -29.45
N ASN A 620 8.04 -9.53 -29.07
CA ASN A 620 7.71 -9.34 -27.64
C ASN A 620 6.72 -10.42 -27.18
N LEU A 621 7.06 -10.79 -25.82
CA LEU A 621 6.24 -11.91 -25.35
C LEU A 621 5.65 -11.56 -23.99
N VAL A 622 4.32 -11.92 -23.85
CA VAL A 622 3.68 -11.89 -22.53
C VAL A 622 3.32 -13.33 -22.15
N ILE A 623 3.77 -13.60 -20.87
CA ILE A 623 3.65 -15.03 -20.49
C ILE A 623 2.74 -15.13 -19.27
N VAL A 624 1.68 -16.05 -19.30
CA VAL A 624 0.74 -16.29 -18.20
C VAL A 624 0.53 -17.81 -18.10
N GLY A 625 0.18 -18.29 -16.93
CA GLY A 625 -0.17 -19.72 -16.84
C GLY A 625 0.57 -20.37 -15.62
N VAL A 626 0.59 -21.73 -15.52
CA VAL A 626 1.18 -22.46 -14.40
C VAL A 626 2.09 -23.57 -14.98
N GLN A 627 3.23 -23.92 -14.30
CA GLN A 627 3.45 -23.23 -13.00
C GLN A 627 4.71 -22.37 -13.07
N THR A 628 4.87 -21.45 -12.10
CA THR A 628 5.85 -20.34 -12.12
C THR A 628 7.27 -20.91 -12.08
N PRO A 629 7.66 -21.96 -11.33
CA PRO A 629 9.08 -22.35 -11.25
C PRO A 629 9.46 -23.33 -12.38
N ASN A 630 8.45 -23.82 -13.05
CA ASN A 630 8.84 -24.82 -14.08
C ASN A 630 8.56 -24.28 -15.49
N CYS A 631 7.35 -24.46 -15.99
CA CYS A 631 7.08 -24.19 -17.42
C CYS A 631 7.13 -22.69 -17.71
N ILE A 632 6.75 -21.90 -16.69
CA ILE A 632 6.78 -20.45 -16.95
C ILE A 632 8.23 -19.96 -16.93
N ARG A 633 8.90 -20.37 -16.01
CA ARG A 633 10.29 -19.90 -15.89
C ARG A 633 11.15 -20.41 -17.05
N GLN A 634 11.07 -21.65 -17.38
CA GLN A 634 11.94 -22.17 -18.46
C GLN A 634 11.58 -21.55 -19.82
N THR A 635 10.39 -21.26 -20.07
CA THR A 635 9.98 -20.62 -21.34
C THR A 635 10.46 -19.17 -21.40
N VAL A 636 10.41 -18.55 -20.26
CA VAL A 636 10.88 -17.15 -20.22
C VAL A 636 12.40 -17.11 -20.49
N PHE A 637 13.07 -18.00 -19.85
CA PHE A 637 14.53 -17.99 -20.04
C PHE A 637 14.88 -18.33 -21.49
N ASP A 638 14.17 -19.28 -22.05
CA ASP A 638 14.45 -19.61 -23.47
C ASP A 638 14.08 -18.45 -24.41
N ALA A 639 13.01 -17.78 -24.08
CA ALA A 639 12.62 -16.62 -24.92
C ALA A 639 13.71 -15.54 -24.88
N VAL A 640 14.25 -15.37 -23.67
CA VAL A 640 15.30 -14.35 -23.53
C VAL A 640 16.55 -14.83 -24.30
N ALA A 641 16.80 -16.11 -24.17
CA ALA A 641 17.97 -16.67 -24.86
C ALA A 641 17.83 -16.59 -26.39
N LEU A 642 16.66 -16.58 -26.83
CA LEU A 642 16.44 -16.59 -28.29
C LEU A 642 16.26 -15.16 -28.80
N ASP A 643 16.50 -14.12 -27.90
CA ASP A 643 16.61 -12.69 -28.22
C ASP A 643 15.24 -12.09 -28.55
N TYR A 644 14.24 -12.57 -27.92
CA TYR A 644 12.98 -11.79 -28.03
C TYR A 644 13.14 -10.46 -27.28
N ASP A 645 12.73 -9.35 -27.87
CA ASP A 645 13.05 -7.98 -27.41
C ASP A 645 12.48 -7.71 -26.01
N LYS A 646 11.26 -8.20 -25.82
CA LYS A 646 10.64 -7.98 -24.49
C LYS A 646 9.84 -9.23 -24.10
N VAL A 647 10.15 -9.66 -22.78
CA VAL A 647 9.40 -10.83 -22.27
C VAL A 647 8.74 -10.42 -20.94
N THR A 648 7.42 -10.45 -20.93
CA THR A 648 6.67 -9.97 -19.76
C THR A 648 5.85 -11.12 -19.17
N VAL A 649 5.95 -11.17 -17.84
CA VAL A 649 5.15 -12.19 -17.13
C VAL A 649 4.04 -11.48 -16.34
N ILE A 650 2.79 -11.98 -16.44
CA ILE A 650 1.70 -11.40 -15.62
C ILE A 650 1.57 -12.22 -14.32
N ILE A 651 2.02 -11.55 -13.36
CA ILE A 651 2.26 -12.27 -12.09
C ILE A 651 0.91 -12.78 -11.54
N ASP A 652 -0.11 -11.99 -11.78
CA ASP A 652 -1.44 -12.38 -11.24
C ASP A 652 -2.14 -13.39 -12.15
N ALA A 653 -1.44 -13.66 -13.26
CA ALA A 653 -2.01 -14.72 -14.14
C ALA A 653 -1.06 -15.92 -14.19
N THR A 654 -0.23 -16.07 -13.10
CA THR A 654 0.63 -17.26 -12.95
C THR A 654 0.50 -17.80 -11.53
N ALA A 655 0.81 -19.06 -11.42
CA ALA A 655 0.65 -19.64 -10.06
C ALA A 655 1.63 -20.82 -9.90
N ALA A 656 1.98 -21.01 -8.57
CA ALA A 656 2.79 -22.21 -8.20
C ALA A 656 2.05 -23.00 -7.11
N ALA A 657 2.66 -24.13 -6.80
CA ALA A 657 2.02 -25.03 -5.81
C ALA A 657 1.92 -24.34 -4.44
N ARG A 658 2.92 -23.49 -4.16
CA ARG A 658 2.90 -22.72 -2.90
C ARG A 658 3.21 -21.24 -3.19
N PRO A 659 2.54 -20.30 -2.45
CA PRO A 659 2.73 -18.86 -2.70
C PRO A 659 4.19 -18.44 -2.50
N GLU A 660 4.83 -19.07 -1.53
CA GLU A 660 6.25 -18.68 -1.31
C GLU A 660 7.13 -19.03 -2.52
N ILE A 661 6.86 -20.14 -3.21
CA ILE A 661 7.64 -20.55 -4.40
C ILE A 661 7.29 -19.64 -5.58
N HIS A 662 6.02 -19.24 -5.64
CA HIS A 662 5.58 -18.35 -6.73
C HIS A 662 6.24 -16.97 -6.59
N LEU A 663 6.45 -16.50 -5.38
CA LEU A 663 6.97 -15.13 -5.17
C LEU A 663 8.50 -15.11 -5.28
N CYS A 664 9.18 -16.26 -4.95
CA CYS A 664 10.65 -16.35 -5.04
C CYS A 664 11.10 -16.39 -6.51
N GLU A 665 10.15 -16.70 -7.47
CA GLU A 665 10.55 -16.81 -8.90
C GLU A 665 10.34 -15.48 -9.63
#